data_AF-A0A370MZ85-F1
#
_entry.id   AF-A0A370MZ85-F1
#
_cell.length_a   1.000
_cell.length_b   1.000
_cell.length_c   1.000
_cell.angle_alpha   90.00
_cell.angle_beta   90.00
_cell.angle_gamma   90.00
#
_symmetry.space_group_name_H-M   'P 1'
#
loop_
_entity.id
_entity.type
_entity.pdbx_description
1 polymer ?
#
loop_
_entity_poly.entity_id
_entity_poly.type
_entity_poly.pdbx_seq_one_letter_code
_entity_poly.pdbx_strand_id
1 'polypeptide(L)'
;MATGDVTAGTSSSAATGLQTTRPTASRRRDGFWSNLKRTLAPRPMTVSNSLLGSVTTARPTTARAKIGVTEDQRHKPDKNATPPAAIARHKHNVALTLAGTDKTAPAERVVSEGGAASVAARLFNRSGLGPQKPTTDLASELEACLGAPEGSDMDTQLKAAARQELVLRRMNQAFGADVGRASRALQDLRGMGPLLEVKGGAFELAHRLAVSSLGYGTLRTLSGDVAADADPVQHAMREDATKLALRAANTLIAALPEGHPPPQSMDEVVGLALAALPEHQRPTGITNVPPSQRMNGDVSVPAKALLAAVQLADDPTAEPERHLKSAYFTWRCGFTHEGPGTLLAHAQNRLFKLSRYARRASQPGTLANLRRMFGFNKSPMSALALGTGGASLRHPEDDLLKADVIWQLGGALAERAQTHGDGPPDSRIADAVQAATLEAWYQRVAHKGWRDKTSVPKHMRHAIAARAAALTGVSETEVKLSPEYAALKSRTGSRLTTATLESWINRLEASEPRDATPQPTTQQASEQLDETDEITAVETQTAPAASQAAQFKAALKNLTTLERNGEATPDRSTPQTVLENFRRVITEPRMTYDVRLSDGGQFGINTGVAELLNLPGASKLPFVLAGPDIKLIHGRHAMINGGSSANHGQLFIGSDRRWASHAGVSAASGVNLFHKSFQAIGSAQVLPAVFDASQPKGVMVRARLQPTGTLPAGQQPAGEPDPWRAKMLGVIDEATASGPNRGLPHDAGSMWDAIAHSFYKDPDVSVNWLDSKAQSLSTTVNASTGVRYEHDGYKIGPSLQAGGTKTWFTRTHRQETGPLKAEFAGSSSARMAGASATLVAGLAPQGNFADETGHVKSVVLPNVSIVGFGTTVLQSETGSTWRIAEEDGHIDASLSYRDTTFTSMKEFKRYVDSRRASWDDTYNKQPAGAAQSEPIDDYLARVDQDALRGNQLFAERVWLKPEAASKINILRELRDAVVPPGAKPGKGDLAQINERNAQIATLLEADDSWDNRFLYSLETNGASRTLGPSFLATLQRVTEVSHPRQLSVLRAERPVTPPEPDRS
;
A
#
# COMPACT_ATOMS: atom_id res chain seq x y z
N MET A 1 55.38 14.46 12.83
CA MET A 1 56.55 13.78 12.24
C MET A 1 56.22 12.31 12.12
N ALA A 2 56.75 11.69 11.07
CA ALA A 2 56.24 10.52 10.36
C ALA A 2 56.53 9.15 11.01
N THR A 3 55.96 8.12 10.35
CA THR A 3 56.28 6.67 10.35
C THR A 3 55.88 5.89 11.61
N GLY A 4 55.23 4.73 11.59
CA GLY A 4 54.78 3.79 10.56
C GLY A 4 54.52 2.46 11.28
N ASP A 5 53.42 1.76 11.01
CA ASP A 5 53.43 0.35 10.59
C ASP A 5 52.02 -0.22 10.48
N VAL A 6 51.76 -0.76 9.29
CA VAL A 6 50.56 -1.47 8.86
C VAL A 6 50.97 -2.93 8.76
N THR A 7 50.45 -3.78 9.64
CA THR A 7 50.56 -5.24 9.47
C THR A 7 49.36 -5.75 8.68
N ALA A 8 49.58 -5.87 7.37
CA ALA A 8 48.73 -6.61 6.46
C ALA A 8 48.89 -8.12 6.71
N GLY A 9 47.78 -8.79 7.00
CA GLY A 9 47.70 -10.25 7.02
C GLY A 9 47.77 -10.82 5.60
N THR A 10 48.77 -11.66 5.39
CA THR A 10 49.13 -12.42 4.19
C THR A 10 47.96 -13.18 3.56
N SER A 11 47.65 -12.85 2.30
CA SER A 11 46.88 -13.69 1.39
C SER A 11 47.77 -14.76 0.76
N SER A 12 47.34 -16.01 0.87
CA SER A 12 47.95 -17.18 0.24
C SER A 12 47.97 -17.04 -1.28
N SER A 13 49.17 -17.02 -1.87
CA SER A 13 49.39 -17.11 -3.31
C SER A 13 49.29 -18.57 -3.77
N ALA A 14 48.22 -18.93 -4.47
CA ALA A 14 48.20 -20.07 -5.39
C ALA A 14 47.08 -19.86 -6.43
N ALA A 15 47.42 -20.08 -7.70
CA ALA A 15 46.59 -19.98 -8.91
C ALA A 15 46.23 -18.56 -9.42
N THR A 16 47.23 -17.89 -10.02
CA THR A 16 47.04 -16.80 -10.97
C THR A 16 46.41 -17.32 -12.28
N GLY A 17 45.07 -17.23 -12.35
CA GLY A 17 44.30 -17.09 -13.58
C GLY A 17 43.48 -15.79 -13.50
N LEU A 18 43.33 -15.07 -14.61
CA LEU A 18 42.55 -13.83 -14.71
C LEU A 18 41.07 -14.08 -14.38
N GLN A 19 40.69 -14.07 -13.10
CA GLN A 19 39.30 -13.83 -12.74
C GLN A 19 38.95 -12.41 -13.19
N THR A 20 38.04 -12.30 -14.16
CA THR A 20 37.49 -11.03 -14.62
C THR A 20 36.75 -10.36 -13.47
N THR A 21 37.44 -9.48 -12.73
CA THR A 21 36.84 -8.63 -11.71
C THR A 21 35.66 -7.90 -12.33
N ARG A 22 34.46 -8.13 -11.78
CA ARG A 22 33.21 -7.51 -12.22
C ARG A 22 33.44 -5.99 -12.41
N PRO A 23 33.15 -5.42 -13.58
CA PRO A 23 33.27 -3.99 -13.76
C PRO A 23 32.32 -3.32 -12.76
N THR A 24 32.83 -2.37 -11.97
CA THR A 24 32.02 -1.57 -11.06
C THR A 24 31.01 -0.80 -11.90
N ALA A 25 29.82 -1.37 -12.08
CA ALA A 25 28.77 -0.83 -12.92
C ALA A 25 28.21 0.40 -12.21
N SER A 26 28.87 1.53 -12.40
CA SER A 26 28.39 2.85 -12.00
C SER A 26 28.11 3.64 -13.27
N ARG A 27 26.96 4.31 -13.33
CA ARG A 27 26.65 5.17 -14.46
C ARG A 27 27.34 6.52 -14.24
N ARG A 28 28.20 6.95 -15.17
CA ARG A 28 28.71 8.34 -15.24
C ARG A 28 27.67 9.29 -15.84
N ARG A 29 27.76 10.57 -15.48
CA ARG A 29 26.90 11.64 -16.01
C ARG A 29 27.16 11.84 -17.50
N ASP A 30 26.15 11.58 -18.33
CA ASP A 30 26.20 11.94 -19.74
C ASP A 30 26.05 13.49 -19.87
N GLY A 31 26.81 14.13 -20.76
CA GLY A 31 26.94 15.60 -20.89
C GLY A 31 25.66 16.43 -21.21
N PHE A 32 25.85 17.67 -21.67
CA PHE A 32 24.76 18.65 -21.89
C PHE A 32 23.61 18.13 -22.78
N TRP A 33 23.91 17.46 -23.89
CA TRP A 33 22.92 16.96 -24.85
C TRP A 33 22.04 15.81 -24.33
N SER A 34 22.57 15.00 -23.41
CA SER A 34 21.82 13.98 -22.70
C SER A 34 20.94 14.56 -21.60
N ASN A 35 21.34 15.66 -20.95
CA ASN A 35 20.47 16.40 -20.05
C ASN A 35 19.29 17.02 -20.81
N LEU A 36 19.54 17.58 -22.01
CA LEU A 36 18.50 18.11 -22.89
C LEU A 36 17.54 17.00 -23.40
N LYS A 37 18.07 15.83 -23.78
CA LYS A 37 17.24 14.66 -24.14
C LYS A 37 16.51 14.05 -22.95
N ARG A 38 17.06 14.13 -21.73
CA ARG A 38 16.42 13.69 -20.48
C ARG A 38 15.27 14.60 -20.07
N THR A 39 15.40 15.92 -20.23
CA THR A 39 14.29 16.88 -20.06
C THR A 39 13.12 16.63 -21.03
N LEU A 40 13.33 15.80 -22.06
CA LEU A 40 12.36 15.44 -23.09
C LEU A 40 11.96 13.93 -23.07
N ALA A 41 12.38 13.11 -22.09
CA ALA A 41 12.11 11.65 -22.04
C ALA A 41 11.28 11.21 -20.80
N PRO A 42 10.78 9.95 -20.80
CA PRO A 42 9.36 9.62 -20.89
C PRO A 42 8.57 10.12 -19.66
N ARG A 43 7.80 11.18 -19.88
CA ARG A 43 6.67 11.56 -19.05
C ARG A 43 5.45 10.74 -19.50
N PRO A 44 4.37 10.63 -18.70
CA PRO A 44 3.18 9.91 -19.11
C PRO A 44 2.79 10.21 -20.56
N MET A 45 2.75 9.18 -21.40
CA MET A 45 2.44 9.33 -22.82
C MET A 45 1.01 8.87 -23.05
N THR A 46 0.18 9.81 -23.48
CA THR A 46 -1.16 9.51 -24.02
C THR A 46 -1.05 9.30 -25.51
N VAL A 47 -1.70 8.26 -26.01
CA VAL A 47 -1.94 7.99 -27.43
C VAL A 47 -3.43 7.83 -27.60
N SER A 48 -4.01 8.50 -28.58
CA SER A 48 -5.45 8.55 -28.80
C SER A 48 -5.79 8.14 -30.23
N ASN A 49 -6.98 7.57 -30.43
CA ASN A 49 -7.56 7.30 -31.74
C ASN A 49 -9.06 7.68 -31.74
N SER A 50 -9.51 8.39 -32.79
CA SER A 50 -10.88 8.89 -32.97
C SER A 50 -11.97 7.83 -32.90
N LEU A 51 -11.67 6.57 -33.25
CA LEU A 51 -12.63 5.47 -33.25
C LEU A 51 -12.46 4.51 -32.06
N LEU A 52 -11.33 4.56 -31.35
CA LEU A 52 -10.92 3.55 -30.36
C LEU A 52 -10.57 4.11 -28.98
N GLY A 53 -10.75 5.43 -28.78
CA GLY A 53 -10.52 6.15 -27.52
C GLY A 53 -9.05 6.51 -27.24
N SER A 54 -8.75 6.97 -26.02
CA SER A 54 -7.38 7.30 -25.58
C SER A 54 -6.80 6.22 -24.67
N VAL A 55 -5.48 6.05 -24.75
CA VAL A 55 -4.68 5.21 -23.87
C VAL A 55 -3.52 6.04 -23.33
N THR A 56 -3.46 6.24 -22.02
CA THR A 56 -2.35 6.89 -21.34
C THR A 56 -1.48 5.87 -20.64
N THR A 57 -0.16 5.97 -20.78
CA THR A 57 0.78 5.04 -20.14
C THR A 57 1.92 5.78 -19.44
N ALA A 58 2.22 5.40 -18.21
CA ALA A 58 3.40 5.78 -17.45
C ALA A 58 4.26 4.53 -17.24
N ARG A 59 5.36 4.44 -17.98
CA ARG A 59 6.21 3.24 -17.98
C ARG A 59 7.17 3.21 -16.78
N PRO A 60 7.44 2.04 -16.19
CA PRO A 60 8.41 1.89 -15.10
C PRO A 60 9.86 2.18 -15.52
N THR A 61 10.71 2.46 -14.55
CA THR A 61 12.17 2.58 -14.75
C THR A 61 12.77 1.18 -14.89
N THR A 62 13.45 0.89 -16.00
CA THR A 62 13.98 -0.45 -16.24
C THR A 62 15.27 -0.71 -15.48
N ALA A 63 15.63 -1.99 -15.35
CA ALA A 63 16.83 -2.47 -14.67
C ALA A 63 18.09 -1.74 -15.16
N ARG A 64 18.86 -1.11 -14.25
CA ARG A 64 20.04 -0.30 -14.56
C ARG A 64 20.93 -0.11 -13.33
N ALA A 65 22.17 0.31 -13.54
CA ALA A 65 23.15 0.48 -12.48
C ALA A 65 22.90 1.74 -11.63
N LYS A 66 23.37 1.71 -10.37
CA LYS A 66 23.41 2.87 -9.48
C LYS A 66 24.32 3.96 -10.07
N ILE A 67 23.95 5.23 -9.90
CA ILE A 67 24.82 6.35 -10.27
C ILE A 67 25.95 6.48 -9.23
N GLY A 68 27.20 6.57 -9.70
CA GLY A 68 28.31 6.94 -8.84
C GLY A 68 28.38 8.45 -8.65
N VAL A 69 28.47 8.91 -7.39
CA VAL A 69 28.61 10.33 -7.05
C VAL A 69 30.09 10.63 -6.78
N THR A 70 30.66 11.57 -7.52
CA THR A 70 32.01 12.09 -7.27
C THR A 70 31.96 13.23 -6.26
N GLU A 71 33.08 13.53 -5.59
CA GLU A 71 33.14 14.52 -4.51
C GLU A 71 32.64 15.93 -4.92
N ASP A 72 32.94 16.34 -6.16
CA ASP A 72 32.47 17.59 -6.77
C ASP A 72 30.95 17.64 -7.04
N GLN A 73 30.30 16.47 -7.10
CA GLN A 73 28.87 16.32 -7.38
C GLN A 73 28.02 16.15 -6.12
N ARG A 74 28.65 16.06 -4.94
CA ARG A 74 27.96 15.94 -3.67
C ARG A 74 27.03 17.12 -3.43
N HIS A 75 25.88 16.84 -2.82
CA HIS A 75 24.98 17.91 -2.39
C HIS A 75 25.69 18.78 -1.34
N LYS A 76 25.58 20.10 -1.48
CA LYS A 76 26.12 21.05 -0.52
C LYS A 76 24.94 21.57 0.31
N PRO A 77 24.84 21.22 1.60
CA PRO A 77 23.68 21.58 2.41
C PRO A 77 23.59 23.09 2.60
N ASP A 78 22.40 23.65 2.40
CA ASP A 78 22.10 25.05 2.69
C ASP A 78 21.73 25.20 4.18
N LYS A 79 22.63 25.82 4.96
CA LYS A 79 22.44 26.04 6.40
C LYS A 79 21.28 27.00 6.73
N ASN A 80 20.85 27.82 5.77
CA ASN A 80 19.77 28.79 5.95
C ASN A 80 18.45 28.33 5.31
N ALA A 81 18.37 27.07 4.90
CA ALA A 81 17.17 26.53 4.28
C ALA A 81 15.98 26.57 5.24
N THR A 82 14.87 27.15 4.77
CA THR A 82 13.58 27.11 5.48
C THR A 82 12.62 26.15 4.78
N PRO A 83 11.74 25.45 5.53
CA PRO A 83 10.80 24.54 4.92
C PRO A 83 9.82 25.32 4.02
N PRO A 84 9.37 24.74 2.89
CA PRO A 84 8.32 25.33 2.08
C PRO A 84 7.09 25.73 2.93
N ALA A 85 6.66 27.00 2.83
CA ALA A 85 5.62 27.58 3.70
C ALA A 85 4.30 26.80 3.74
N ALA A 86 3.96 26.07 2.66
CA ALA A 86 2.75 25.26 2.59
C ALA A 86 2.76 24.07 3.56
N ILE A 87 3.94 23.56 3.96
CA ILE A 87 4.07 22.33 4.76
C ILE A 87 3.43 22.49 6.14
N ALA A 88 3.73 23.59 6.85
CA ALA A 88 3.16 23.83 8.18
C ALA A 88 1.63 23.84 8.13
N ARG A 89 1.06 24.54 7.14
CA ARG A 89 -0.39 24.55 6.89
C ARG A 89 -0.94 23.17 6.57
N HIS A 90 -0.24 22.36 5.78
CA HIS A 90 -0.68 21.00 5.45
C HIS A 90 -0.63 20.07 6.67
N LYS A 91 0.43 20.12 7.48
CA LYS A 91 0.55 19.37 8.74
C LYS A 91 -0.58 19.73 9.70
N HIS A 92 -0.79 21.03 9.95
CA HIS A 92 -1.83 21.53 10.83
C HIS A 92 -3.24 21.08 10.42
N ASN A 93 -3.60 21.23 9.13
CA ASN A 93 -4.92 20.80 8.64
C ASN A 93 -5.15 19.28 8.83
N VAL A 94 -4.10 18.47 8.65
CA VAL A 94 -4.21 17.01 8.79
C VAL A 94 -4.34 16.62 10.26
N ALA A 95 -3.56 17.24 11.16
CA ALA A 95 -3.65 17.01 12.59
C ALA A 95 -5.06 17.32 13.14
N LEU A 96 -5.64 18.45 12.75
CA LEU A 96 -7.02 18.82 13.12
C LEU A 96 -8.05 17.81 12.62
N THR A 97 -7.89 17.35 11.37
CA THR A 97 -8.80 16.34 10.76
C THR A 97 -8.78 15.03 11.53
N LEU A 98 -7.59 14.52 11.88
CA LEU A 98 -7.42 13.27 12.64
C LEU A 98 -7.84 13.38 14.11
N ALA A 99 -7.71 14.58 14.67
CA ALA A 99 -8.16 14.84 16.04
C ALA A 99 -9.67 15.04 16.16
N GLY A 100 -10.37 15.34 15.04
CA GLY A 100 -11.80 15.65 15.05
C GLY A 100 -12.13 17.02 15.65
N THR A 101 -11.29 18.02 15.45
CA THR A 101 -11.53 19.41 15.91
C THR A 101 -11.42 20.41 14.76
N ASP A 102 -12.29 21.43 14.78
CA ASP A 102 -12.24 22.59 13.88
C ASP A 102 -11.51 23.80 14.49
N LYS A 103 -11.06 23.72 15.76
CA LYS A 103 -10.48 24.85 16.51
C LYS A 103 -9.28 24.44 17.37
N THR A 104 -8.39 25.42 17.58
CA THR A 104 -7.26 25.35 18.51
C THR A 104 -7.73 25.69 19.94
N ALA A 105 -7.47 24.83 20.91
CA ALA A 105 -7.54 25.16 22.33
C ALA A 105 -6.12 25.08 22.92
N PRO A 106 -5.77 25.90 23.94
CA PRO A 106 -4.48 25.82 24.59
C PRO A 106 -4.30 24.44 25.26
N ALA A 107 -3.19 23.79 24.99
CA ALA A 107 -2.85 22.47 25.53
C ALA A 107 -1.96 22.64 26.75
N GLU A 108 -2.53 22.66 27.96
CA GLU A 108 -1.71 22.72 29.17
C GLU A 108 -1.43 21.34 29.80
N ARG A 109 -2.36 20.36 29.84
CA ARG A 109 -2.08 19.02 30.43
C ARG A 109 -2.94 17.86 29.89
N VAL A 110 -2.35 16.67 29.73
CA VAL A 110 -3.00 15.41 29.26
C VAL A 110 -4.00 14.83 30.28
N VAL A 111 -3.75 15.06 31.58
CA VAL A 111 -4.63 14.65 32.69
C VAL A 111 -5.02 15.89 33.50
N SER A 112 -6.21 15.85 34.10
CA SER A 112 -6.77 16.98 34.84
C SER A 112 -5.95 17.36 36.08
N GLU A 113 -5.89 18.66 36.39
CA GLU A 113 -5.17 19.16 37.57
C GLU A 113 -5.74 18.53 38.86
N GLY A 114 -4.87 18.00 39.73
CA GLY A 114 -5.23 17.42 41.02
C GLY A 114 -5.47 15.89 41.06
N GLY A 115 -5.22 15.15 39.97
CA GLY A 115 -5.20 13.68 39.97
C GLY A 115 -6.54 12.99 40.22
N ALA A 116 -6.51 11.71 40.63
CA ALA A 116 -7.73 10.92 40.85
C ALA A 116 -8.69 11.52 41.89
N ALA A 117 -8.14 12.16 42.94
CA ALA A 117 -8.95 12.82 43.96
C ALA A 117 -9.80 13.98 43.41
N SER A 118 -9.26 14.80 42.50
CA SER A 118 -10.01 15.92 41.90
C SER A 118 -11.09 15.41 40.94
N VAL A 119 -10.81 14.32 40.21
CA VAL A 119 -11.79 13.67 39.33
C VAL A 119 -12.90 13.02 40.14
N ALA A 120 -12.56 12.29 41.20
CA ALA A 120 -13.53 11.67 42.10
C ALA A 120 -14.46 12.70 42.74
N ALA A 121 -13.90 13.81 43.26
CA ALA A 121 -14.68 14.91 43.81
C ALA A 121 -15.64 15.51 42.77
N ARG A 122 -15.18 15.73 41.54
CA ARG A 122 -16.00 16.29 40.46
C ARG A 122 -17.16 15.39 40.05
N LEU A 123 -16.94 14.08 40.02
CA LEU A 123 -17.93 13.10 39.54
C LEU A 123 -18.94 12.70 40.62
N PHE A 124 -18.48 12.48 41.85
CA PHE A 124 -19.27 11.92 42.95
C PHE A 124 -19.73 12.98 43.98
N ASN A 125 -19.14 14.18 43.99
CA ASN A 125 -19.52 15.27 44.91
C ASN A 125 -19.92 16.56 44.16
N ARG A 126 -20.87 16.44 43.21
CA ARG A 126 -21.31 17.55 42.34
C ARG A 126 -21.93 18.74 43.07
N SER A 127 -22.49 18.52 44.27
CA SER A 127 -23.13 19.58 45.07
C SER A 127 -22.16 20.31 45.99
N GLY A 128 -20.96 19.76 46.25
CA GLY A 128 -20.00 20.29 47.21
C GLY A 128 -20.49 20.28 48.67
N LEU A 129 -21.66 19.71 48.95
CA LEU A 129 -22.41 19.85 50.19
C LEU A 129 -22.50 18.53 50.99
N GLY A 130 -21.47 17.68 50.91
CA GLY A 130 -21.41 16.39 51.61
C GLY A 130 -20.01 16.05 52.11
N PRO A 131 -19.85 14.99 52.94
CA PRO A 131 -18.55 14.58 53.46
C PRO A 131 -17.60 14.23 52.30
N GLN A 132 -16.44 14.90 52.21
CA GLN A 132 -15.38 14.63 51.22
C GLN A 132 -14.59 13.35 51.50
N LYS A 133 -14.70 12.79 52.71
CA LYS A 133 -13.93 11.63 53.16
C LYS A 133 -14.17 10.37 52.28
N PRO A 134 -15.42 9.95 51.97
CA PRO A 134 -15.66 8.77 51.14
C PRO A 134 -15.11 8.92 49.71
N THR A 135 -15.17 10.11 49.12
CA THR A 135 -14.59 10.37 47.79
C THR A 135 -13.06 10.34 47.82
N THR A 136 -12.45 10.74 48.93
CA THR A 136 -11.00 10.69 49.12
C THR A 136 -10.52 9.26 49.38
N ASP A 137 -11.29 8.48 50.14
CA ASP A 137 -11.03 7.07 50.42
C ASP A 137 -11.08 6.24 49.12
N LEU A 138 -12.11 6.44 48.27
CA LEU A 138 -12.21 5.79 46.96
C LEU A 138 -11.02 6.14 46.04
N ALA A 139 -10.61 7.41 46.01
CA ALA A 139 -9.46 7.84 45.22
C ALA A 139 -8.15 7.21 45.74
N SER A 140 -7.98 7.14 47.06
CA SER A 140 -6.82 6.51 47.71
C SER A 140 -6.79 5.00 47.45
N GLU A 141 -7.96 4.34 47.44
CA GLU A 141 -8.09 2.93 47.09
C GLU A 141 -7.65 2.70 45.64
N LEU A 142 -8.15 3.50 44.69
CA LEU A 142 -7.72 3.46 43.29
C LEU A 142 -6.21 3.68 43.13
N GLU A 143 -5.64 4.61 43.87
CA GLU A 143 -4.20 4.89 43.87
C GLU A 143 -3.40 3.69 44.39
N ALA A 144 -3.87 3.01 45.44
CA ALA A 144 -3.26 1.77 45.91
C ALA A 144 -3.38 0.60 44.91
N CYS A 145 -4.44 0.56 44.08
CA CYS A 145 -4.64 -0.48 43.06
C CYS A 145 -3.83 -0.25 41.78
N LEU A 146 -3.85 0.99 41.29
CA LEU A 146 -3.54 1.36 39.91
C LEU A 146 -2.50 2.48 39.85
N GLY A 147 -2.00 2.93 41.00
CA GLY A 147 -0.92 3.91 41.10
C GLY A 147 0.37 3.40 40.48
N ALA A 148 1.17 4.33 39.96
CA ALA A 148 2.51 3.99 39.50
C ALA A 148 3.41 3.72 40.72
N PRO A 149 4.32 2.74 40.65
CA PRO A 149 5.34 2.54 41.68
C PRO A 149 6.15 3.81 41.95
N GLU A 150 6.64 3.99 43.18
CA GLU A 150 7.52 5.11 43.52
C GLU A 150 8.76 5.14 42.60
N GLY A 151 9.11 6.33 42.10
CA GLY A 151 10.23 6.51 41.19
C GLY A 151 9.99 6.10 39.73
N SER A 152 8.77 5.70 39.36
CA SER A 152 8.40 5.41 37.97
C SER A 152 8.58 6.63 37.06
N ASP A 153 8.84 6.38 35.78
CA ASP A 153 8.92 7.44 34.77
C ASP A 153 7.58 8.17 34.56
N MET A 154 7.65 9.32 33.87
CA MET A 154 6.47 10.16 33.63
C MET A 154 5.40 9.47 32.77
N ASP A 155 5.75 8.54 31.88
CA ASP A 155 4.78 7.83 31.03
C ASP A 155 3.98 6.80 31.84
N THR A 156 4.64 6.08 32.74
CA THR A 156 4.01 5.14 33.67
C THR A 156 3.08 5.87 34.63
N GLN A 157 3.52 7.01 35.18
CA GLN A 157 2.68 7.86 36.02
C GLN A 157 1.45 8.37 35.27
N LEU A 158 1.62 8.79 34.01
CA LEU A 158 0.53 9.25 33.16
C LEU A 158 -0.49 8.14 32.86
N LYS A 159 -0.02 6.94 32.51
CA LYS A 159 -0.87 5.76 32.28
C LYS A 159 -1.66 5.39 33.54
N ALA A 160 -1.01 5.36 34.70
CA ALA A 160 -1.64 5.09 35.99
C ALA A 160 -2.77 6.08 36.27
N ALA A 161 -2.50 7.39 36.15
CA ALA A 161 -3.50 8.43 36.36
C ALA A 161 -4.68 8.32 35.36
N ALA A 162 -4.40 7.98 34.09
CA ALA A 162 -5.44 7.77 33.09
C ALA A 162 -6.34 6.56 33.40
N ARG A 163 -5.76 5.44 33.87
CA ARG A 163 -6.52 4.26 34.31
C ARG A 163 -7.44 4.61 35.48
N GLN A 164 -6.94 5.35 36.46
CA GLN A 164 -7.72 5.81 37.61
C GLN A 164 -8.89 6.71 37.16
N GLU A 165 -8.64 7.69 36.29
CA GLU A 165 -9.70 8.55 35.73
C GLU A 165 -10.76 7.73 34.95
N LEU A 166 -10.32 6.78 34.12
CA LEU A 166 -11.22 5.93 33.34
C LEU A 166 -12.14 5.11 34.25
N VAL A 167 -11.58 4.47 35.29
CA VAL A 167 -12.35 3.68 36.26
C VAL A 167 -13.36 4.55 37.00
N LEU A 168 -12.95 5.73 37.49
CA LEU A 168 -13.87 6.67 38.16
C LEU A 168 -15.04 7.09 37.26
N ARG A 169 -14.78 7.33 35.97
CA ARG A 169 -15.83 7.65 34.99
C ARG A 169 -16.77 6.48 34.76
N ARG A 170 -16.27 5.25 34.61
CA ARG A 170 -17.12 4.06 34.42
C ARG A 170 -17.93 3.74 35.67
N MET A 171 -17.36 3.92 36.87
CA MET A 171 -18.09 3.81 38.13
C MET A 171 -19.20 4.85 38.24
N ASN A 172 -18.95 6.12 37.87
CA ASN A 172 -19.99 7.15 37.89
C ASN A 172 -21.11 6.85 36.89
N GLN A 173 -20.78 6.25 35.75
CA GLN A 173 -21.78 5.81 34.77
C GLN A 173 -22.61 4.61 35.25
N ALA A 174 -22.02 3.71 36.04
CA ALA A 174 -22.69 2.53 36.58
C ALA A 174 -23.54 2.84 37.83
N PHE A 175 -22.99 3.64 38.76
CA PHE A 175 -23.52 3.80 40.12
C PHE A 175 -23.93 5.25 40.45
N GLY A 176 -23.78 6.18 39.52
CA GLY A 176 -24.07 7.59 39.76
C GLY A 176 -23.15 8.20 40.81
N ALA A 177 -23.73 8.91 41.79
CA ALA A 177 -22.99 9.52 42.90
C ALA A 177 -22.83 8.58 44.13
N ASP A 178 -23.26 7.32 44.05
CA ASP A 178 -23.17 6.36 45.16
C ASP A 178 -21.75 5.77 45.28
N VAL A 179 -20.93 6.42 46.10
CA VAL A 179 -19.53 6.03 46.37
C VAL A 179 -19.44 4.67 47.07
N GLY A 180 -20.41 4.31 47.91
CA GLY A 180 -20.39 3.06 48.66
C GLY A 180 -20.56 1.84 47.75
N ARG A 181 -21.51 1.92 46.80
CA ARG A 181 -21.67 0.88 45.77
C ARG A 181 -20.47 0.80 44.84
N ALA A 182 -19.91 1.94 44.43
CA ALA A 182 -18.74 1.98 43.58
C ALA A 182 -17.50 1.33 44.24
N SER A 183 -17.26 1.62 45.52
CA SER A 183 -16.12 1.05 46.27
C SER A 183 -16.29 -0.46 46.46
N ARG A 184 -17.49 -0.93 46.80
CA ARG A 184 -17.75 -2.37 46.93
C ARG A 184 -17.57 -3.12 45.61
N ALA A 185 -18.07 -2.57 44.50
CA ALA A 185 -17.87 -3.15 43.17
C ALA A 185 -16.39 -3.26 42.78
N LEU A 186 -15.56 -2.29 43.16
CA LEU A 186 -14.11 -2.35 42.97
C LEU A 186 -13.48 -3.47 43.80
N GLN A 187 -13.83 -3.56 45.08
CA GLN A 187 -13.28 -4.56 45.99
C GLN A 187 -13.63 -5.97 45.55
N ASP A 188 -14.89 -6.18 45.18
CA ASP A 188 -15.37 -7.45 44.65
C ASP A 188 -14.57 -7.82 43.39
N LEU A 189 -14.30 -6.88 42.49
CA LEU A 189 -13.55 -7.16 41.26
C LEU A 189 -12.08 -7.57 41.49
N ARG A 190 -11.49 -7.26 42.65
CA ARG A 190 -10.07 -7.49 42.91
C ARG A 190 -9.78 -8.95 43.26
N GLY A 191 -8.82 -9.55 42.58
CA GLY A 191 -8.40 -10.93 42.85
C GLY A 191 -9.43 -12.00 42.47
N MET A 192 -10.55 -11.62 41.83
CA MET A 192 -11.48 -12.57 41.23
C MET A 192 -10.83 -13.13 39.95
N GLY A 193 -10.50 -14.42 39.93
CA GLY A 193 -9.79 -15.10 38.84
C GLY A 193 -10.39 -14.87 37.43
N PRO A 194 -11.18 -15.79 36.85
CA PRO A 194 -11.70 -15.61 35.49
C PRO A 194 -12.70 -14.44 35.38
N LEU A 195 -12.43 -13.50 34.46
CA LEU A 195 -13.26 -12.29 34.27
C LEU A 195 -14.74 -12.54 33.93
N LEU A 196 -15.05 -13.71 33.37
CA LEU A 196 -16.43 -14.09 33.01
C LEU A 196 -17.24 -14.62 34.20
N GLU A 197 -16.58 -14.96 35.33
CA GLU A 197 -17.24 -15.47 36.54
C GLU A 197 -17.66 -14.37 37.53
N VAL A 198 -17.27 -13.13 37.26
CA VAL A 198 -17.56 -11.95 38.09
C VAL A 198 -19.08 -11.70 38.17
N LYS A 199 -19.58 -11.34 39.36
CA LYS A 199 -21.03 -11.14 39.65
C LYS A 199 -21.34 -9.76 40.24
N GLY A 200 -22.61 -9.38 40.20
CA GLY A 200 -23.16 -8.19 40.88
C GLY A 200 -22.59 -6.87 40.37
N GLY A 201 -22.24 -5.97 41.29
CA GLY A 201 -21.65 -4.67 40.94
C GLY A 201 -20.30 -4.77 40.24
N ALA A 202 -19.50 -5.80 40.53
CA ALA A 202 -18.24 -6.03 39.85
C ALA A 202 -18.44 -6.41 38.37
N PHE A 203 -19.50 -7.16 38.05
CA PHE A 203 -19.84 -7.48 36.66
C PHE A 203 -20.22 -6.22 35.87
N GLU A 204 -21.06 -5.36 36.47
CA GLU A 204 -21.46 -4.07 35.90
C GLU A 204 -20.25 -3.18 35.56
N LEU A 205 -19.25 -3.15 36.46
CA LEU A 205 -18.00 -2.42 36.24
C LEU A 205 -17.12 -3.10 35.16
N ALA A 206 -17.01 -4.43 35.20
CA ALA A 206 -16.16 -5.21 34.29
C ALA A 206 -16.58 -5.04 32.83
N HIS A 207 -17.87 -5.22 32.50
CA HIS A 207 -18.31 -5.08 31.12
C HIS A 207 -18.14 -3.64 30.63
N ARG A 208 -18.41 -2.62 31.47
CA ARG A 208 -18.22 -1.19 31.08
C ARG A 208 -16.76 -0.83 30.83
N LEU A 209 -15.83 -1.44 31.56
CA LEU A 209 -14.39 -1.26 31.34
C LEU A 209 -13.93 -1.96 30.05
N ALA A 210 -14.46 -3.14 29.72
CA ALA A 210 -14.09 -3.91 28.52
C ALA A 210 -14.46 -3.23 27.18
N VAL A 211 -15.23 -2.14 27.21
CA VAL A 211 -15.57 -1.33 26.02
C VAL A 211 -14.32 -0.81 25.32
N SER A 212 -13.28 -0.46 26.07
CA SER A 212 -12.02 0.07 25.52
C SER A 212 -10.83 -0.81 25.89
N SER A 213 -9.70 -0.61 25.21
CA SER A 213 -8.55 -1.50 25.36
C SER A 213 -7.70 -1.12 26.59
N LEU A 214 -7.56 0.16 26.95
CA LEU A 214 -7.04 0.57 28.28
C LEU A 214 -7.96 0.07 29.38
N GLY A 215 -9.28 0.12 29.18
CA GLY A 215 -10.26 -0.37 30.15
C GLY A 215 -10.16 -1.86 30.37
N TYR A 216 -10.05 -2.67 29.31
CA TYR A 216 -9.80 -4.11 29.42
C TYR A 216 -8.44 -4.45 30.05
N GLY A 217 -7.37 -3.72 29.69
CA GLY A 217 -6.06 -3.90 30.36
C GLY A 217 -6.10 -3.50 31.84
N THR A 218 -6.89 -2.48 32.19
CA THR A 218 -7.13 -2.09 33.60
C THR A 218 -7.92 -3.17 34.33
N LEU A 219 -8.91 -3.77 33.68
CA LEU A 219 -9.70 -4.89 34.21
C LEU A 219 -8.80 -6.09 34.56
N ARG A 220 -7.87 -6.49 33.67
CA ARG A 220 -6.87 -7.53 33.95
C ARG A 220 -5.96 -7.18 35.13
N THR A 221 -5.50 -5.92 35.18
CA THR A 221 -4.66 -5.44 36.29
C THR A 221 -5.40 -5.53 37.62
N LEU A 222 -6.71 -5.28 37.63
CA LEU A 222 -7.54 -5.34 38.85
C LEU A 222 -7.88 -6.79 39.25
N SER A 223 -8.22 -7.67 38.30
CA SER A 223 -8.60 -9.06 38.59
C SER A 223 -7.43 -9.91 39.08
N GLY A 224 -6.20 -9.55 38.72
CA GLY A 224 -5.02 -10.39 38.89
C GLY A 224 -4.88 -11.35 37.71
N ASP A 225 -3.65 -11.51 37.20
CA ASP A 225 -3.40 -12.28 35.98
C ASP A 225 -3.65 -13.78 36.18
N VAL A 226 -4.49 -14.38 35.33
CA VAL A 226 -4.78 -15.81 35.33
C VAL A 226 -3.96 -16.49 34.24
N ALA A 227 -3.17 -17.49 34.66
CA ALA A 227 -2.45 -18.53 33.91
C ALA A 227 -2.11 -18.25 32.43
N ALA A 228 -0.81 -18.15 32.13
CA ALA A 228 -0.31 -18.13 30.76
C ALA A 228 -0.54 -19.50 30.08
N ASP A 229 -1.31 -19.51 28.98
CA ASP A 229 -1.33 -20.67 28.09
C ASP A 229 0.05 -20.87 27.48
N ALA A 230 0.50 -22.12 27.33
CA ALA A 230 1.79 -22.42 26.71
C ALA A 230 1.81 -22.09 25.20
N ASP A 231 0.64 -22.04 24.54
CA ASP A 231 0.48 -21.66 23.13
C ASP A 231 0.03 -20.19 23.01
N PRO A 232 0.85 -19.30 22.42
CA PRO A 232 0.51 -17.89 22.26
C PRO A 232 -0.73 -17.64 21.40
N VAL A 233 -1.08 -18.56 20.49
CA VAL A 233 -2.28 -18.44 19.64
C VAL A 233 -3.54 -18.74 20.44
N GLN A 234 -3.51 -19.79 21.28
CA GLN A 234 -4.64 -20.12 22.17
C GLN A 234 -4.86 -19.03 23.21
N HIS A 235 -3.78 -18.47 23.75
CA HIS A 235 -3.86 -17.32 24.65
C HIS A 235 -4.57 -16.14 23.99
N ALA A 236 -4.08 -15.72 22.81
CA ALA A 236 -4.67 -14.60 22.07
C ALA A 236 -6.16 -14.85 21.73
N MET A 237 -6.53 -16.09 21.43
CA MET A 237 -7.91 -16.47 21.16
C MET A 237 -8.79 -16.35 22.41
N ARG A 238 -8.33 -16.85 23.58
CA ARG A 238 -9.07 -16.73 24.85
C ARG A 238 -9.26 -15.27 25.25
N GLU A 239 -8.21 -14.46 25.10
CA GLU A 239 -8.26 -13.03 25.40
C GLU A 239 -9.28 -12.30 24.53
N ASP A 240 -9.20 -12.49 23.21
CA ASP A 240 -10.12 -11.87 22.26
C ASP A 240 -11.56 -12.33 22.53
N ALA A 241 -11.78 -13.62 22.78
CA ALA A 241 -13.09 -14.17 23.11
C ALA A 241 -13.66 -13.57 24.41
N THR A 242 -12.87 -13.47 25.47
CA THR A 242 -13.28 -12.86 26.76
C THR A 242 -13.67 -11.39 26.58
N LYS A 243 -12.83 -10.64 25.85
CA LYS A 243 -13.08 -9.23 25.53
C LYS A 243 -14.35 -9.05 24.69
N LEU A 244 -14.53 -9.87 23.66
CA LEU A 244 -15.70 -9.80 22.78
C LEU A 244 -16.99 -10.21 23.49
N ALA A 245 -16.92 -11.17 24.42
CA ALA A 245 -18.07 -11.56 25.25
C ALA A 245 -18.55 -10.40 26.13
N LEU A 246 -17.64 -9.72 26.85
CA LEU A 246 -17.97 -8.55 27.67
C LEU A 246 -18.51 -7.38 26.82
N ARG A 247 -17.99 -7.19 25.60
CA ARG A 247 -18.51 -6.17 24.66
C ARG A 247 -19.90 -6.51 24.12
N ALA A 248 -20.14 -7.78 23.81
CA ALA A 248 -21.46 -8.24 23.39
C ALA A 248 -22.49 -8.09 24.53
N ALA A 249 -22.09 -8.39 25.77
CA ALA A 249 -22.90 -8.17 26.96
C ALA A 249 -23.35 -6.71 27.10
N ASN A 250 -22.44 -5.73 26.92
CA ASN A 250 -22.82 -4.30 26.93
C ASN A 250 -23.94 -3.98 25.94
N THR A 251 -23.86 -4.56 24.73
CA THR A 251 -24.83 -4.26 23.66
C THR A 251 -26.18 -4.91 23.93
N LEU A 252 -26.18 -6.13 24.48
CA LEU A 252 -27.40 -6.82 24.88
C LEU A 252 -28.10 -6.11 26.05
N ILE A 253 -27.33 -5.70 27.06
CA ILE A 253 -27.85 -4.96 28.22
C ILE A 253 -28.44 -3.61 27.79
N ALA A 254 -27.74 -2.89 26.89
CA ALA A 254 -28.24 -1.62 26.36
C ALA A 254 -29.52 -1.77 25.51
N ALA A 255 -29.77 -2.96 24.97
CA ALA A 255 -30.97 -3.27 24.19
C ALA A 255 -32.13 -3.81 25.04
N LEU A 256 -32.01 -3.86 26.38
CA LEU A 256 -33.12 -4.26 27.23
C LEU A 256 -34.29 -3.25 27.17
N PRO A 257 -35.55 -3.71 27.23
CA PRO A 257 -36.71 -2.84 27.39
C PRO A 257 -36.63 -1.99 28.67
N GLU A 258 -37.23 -0.81 28.64
CA GLU A 258 -37.30 0.04 29.83
C GLU A 258 -37.97 -0.69 31.00
N GLY A 259 -37.37 -0.60 32.18
CA GLY A 259 -37.85 -1.26 33.40
C GLY A 259 -37.46 -2.73 33.57
N HIS A 260 -36.79 -3.36 32.59
CA HIS A 260 -36.24 -4.70 32.78
C HIS A 260 -35.03 -4.66 33.73
N PRO A 261 -34.92 -5.58 34.72
CA PRO A 261 -33.75 -5.62 35.58
C PRO A 261 -32.49 -5.94 34.75
N PRO A 262 -31.36 -5.23 34.99
CA PRO A 262 -30.10 -5.54 34.33
C PRO A 262 -29.55 -6.87 34.88
N PRO A 263 -28.96 -7.72 34.01
CA PRO A 263 -28.33 -8.97 34.42
C PRO A 263 -27.10 -8.71 35.30
N GLN A 264 -26.89 -9.56 36.30
CA GLN A 264 -25.81 -9.42 37.29
C GLN A 264 -24.62 -10.34 37.05
N SER A 265 -24.66 -11.20 36.04
CA SER A 265 -23.59 -12.16 35.73
C SER A 265 -23.56 -12.50 34.24
N MET A 266 -22.44 -13.07 33.77
CA MET A 266 -22.34 -13.53 32.39
C MET A 266 -23.37 -14.63 32.07
N ASP A 267 -23.65 -15.53 33.01
CA ASP A 267 -24.65 -16.60 32.86
C ASP A 267 -26.06 -16.02 32.59
N GLU A 268 -26.44 -14.95 33.29
CA GLU A 268 -27.71 -14.26 33.05
C GLU A 268 -27.75 -13.59 31.67
N VAL A 269 -26.62 -13.04 31.20
CA VAL A 269 -26.52 -12.49 29.83
C VAL A 269 -26.59 -13.60 28.78
N VAL A 270 -25.99 -14.77 29.03
CA VAL A 270 -26.12 -15.95 28.15
C VAL A 270 -27.58 -16.39 28.09
N GLY A 271 -28.28 -16.45 29.22
CA GLY A 271 -29.72 -16.70 29.28
C GLY A 271 -30.51 -15.66 28.48
N LEU A 272 -30.17 -14.38 28.60
CA LEU A 272 -30.78 -13.29 27.83
C LEU A 272 -30.52 -13.44 26.33
N ALA A 273 -29.31 -13.82 25.92
CA ALA A 273 -28.97 -14.04 24.52
C ALA A 273 -29.79 -15.19 23.91
N LEU A 274 -29.94 -16.30 24.64
CA LEU A 274 -30.79 -17.42 24.21
C LEU A 274 -32.28 -17.03 24.12
N ALA A 275 -32.76 -16.22 25.06
CA ALA A 275 -34.11 -15.68 25.07
C ALA A 275 -34.37 -14.72 23.89
N ALA A 276 -33.37 -13.93 23.52
CA ALA A 276 -33.45 -12.95 22.44
C ALA A 276 -33.43 -13.60 21.03
N LEU A 277 -32.85 -14.80 20.91
CA LEU A 277 -32.70 -15.49 19.64
C LEU A 277 -33.94 -16.32 19.26
N PRO A 278 -34.35 -16.33 17.97
CA PRO A 278 -35.32 -17.29 17.45
C PRO A 278 -34.82 -18.73 17.59
N GLU A 279 -35.74 -19.70 17.72
CA GLU A 279 -35.41 -21.12 17.95
C GLU A 279 -34.39 -21.69 16.95
N HIS A 280 -34.53 -21.39 15.65
CA HIS A 280 -33.63 -21.86 14.59
C HIS A 280 -32.24 -21.22 14.59
N GLN A 281 -31.99 -20.21 15.44
CA GLN A 281 -30.70 -19.53 15.59
C GLN A 281 -30.05 -19.81 16.95
N ARG A 282 -30.66 -20.68 17.76
CA ARG A 282 -30.10 -21.14 19.02
C ARG A 282 -29.15 -22.31 18.76
N PRO A 283 -28.13 -22.51 19.61
CA PRO A 283 -27.33 -23.72 19.59
C PRO A 283 -28.22 -24.97 19.76
N THR A 284 -27.90 -26.02 19.02
CA THR A 284 -28.57 -27.32 19.07
C THR A 284 -28.34 -28.01 20.43
N GLY A 285 -29.34 -28.75 20.90
CA GLY A 285 -29.23 -29.55 22.13
C GLY A 285 -29.52 -28.80 23.45
N ILE A 286 -29.93 -27.54 23.42
CA ILE A 286 -30.32 -26.79 24.64
C ILE A 286 -31.75 -27.18 25.05
N THR A 287 -31.91 -27.81 26.21
CA THR A 287 -33.20 -28.33 26.72
C THR A 287 -33.94 -27.36 27.64
N ASN A 288 -33.25 -26.40 28.27
CA ASN A 288 -33.81 -25.43 29.22
C ASN A 288 -33.75 -24.00 28.65
N VAL A 289 -34.50 -23.74 27.57
CA VAL A 289 -34.47 -22.43 26.92
C VAL A 289 -35.39 -21.44 27.65
N PRO A 290 -34.91 -20.25 28.03
CA PRO A 290 -35.75 -19.20 28.61
C PRO A 290 -36.88 -18.76 27.65
N PRO A 291 -37.99 -18.21 28.18
CA PRO A 291 -39.05 -17.67 27.34
C PRO A 291 -38.52 -16.55 26.44
N SER A 292 -39.03 -16.46 25.22
CA SER A 292 -38.56 -15.48 24.23
C SER A 292 -38.71 -14.05 24.75
N GLN A 293 -37.61 -13.29 24.74
CA GLN A 293 -37.55 -11.91 25.23
C GLN A 293 -37.52 -10.93 24.05
N ARG A 294 -38.37 -9.90 24.09
CA ARG A 294 -38.30 -8.81 23.12
C ARG A 294 -37.21 -7.82 23.52
N MET A 295 -36.34 -7.47 22.58
CA MET A 295 -35.23 -6.53 22.74
C MET A 295 -35.46 -5.27 21.90
N ASN A 296 -34.86 -4.16 22.32
CA ASN A 296 -34.86 -2.89 21.60
C ASN A 296 -33.83 -2.94 20.46
N GLY A 297 -34.31 -3.08 19.23
CA GLY A 297 -33.45 -3.13 18.02
C GLY A 297 -32.96 -4.52 17.66
N ASP A 298 -32.05 -4.61 16.68
CA ASP A 298 -31.44 -5.87 16.23
C ASP A 298 -30.27 -6.26 17.12
N VAL A 299 -30.42 -7.38 17.83
CA VAL A 299 -29.45 -7.98 18.76
C VAL A 299 -28.95 -9.35 18.30
N SER A 300 -29.31 -9.77 17.08
CA SER A 300 -29.05 -11.13 16.62
C SER A 300 -27.55 -11.44 16.54
N VAL A 301 -26.75 -10.52 15.99
CA VAL A 301 -25.28 -10.63 15.92
C VAL A 301 -24.64 -10.68 17.32
N PRO A 302 -24.85 -9.69 18.22
CA PRO A 302 -24.22 -9.72 19.53
C PRO A 302 -24.65 -10.93 20.38
N ALA A 303 -25.91 -11.39 20.27
CA ALA A 303 -26.35 -12.59 20.98
C ALA A 303 -25.63 -13.86 20.50
N LYS A 304 -25.57 -14.12 19.19
CA LYS A 304 -24.85 -15.28 18.62
C LYS A 304 -23.34 -15.19 18.87
N ALA A 305 -22.76 -13.99 18.77
CA ALA A 305 -21.35 -13.76 19.03
C ALA A 305 -20.98 -13.98 20.49
N LEU A 306 -21.84 -13.58 21.45
CA LEU A 306 -21.66 -13.86 22.87
C LEU A 306 -21.57 -15.38 23.12
N LEU A 307 -22.51 -16.15 22.57
CA LEU A 307 -22.54 -17.60 22.76
C LEU A 307 -21.27 -18.28 22.24
N ALA A 308 -20.79 -17.86 21.06
CA ALA A 308 -19.51 -18.34 20.53
C ALA A 308 -18.31 -17.90 21.39
N ALA A 309 -18.31 -16.64 21.83
CA ALA A 309 -17.22 -16.05 22.59
C ALA A 309 -17.06 -16.72 23.97
N VAL A 310 -18.16 -17.04 24.65
CA VAL A 310 -18.11 -17.77 25.93
C VAL A 310 -17.54 -19.19 25.72
N GLN A 311 -17.96 -19.90 24.67
CA GLN A 311 -17.42 -21.22 24.34
C GLN A 311 -15.90 -21.16 24.07
N LEU A 312 -15.45 -20.16 23.32
CA LEU A 312 -14.04 -20.00 22.92
C LEU A 312 -13.15 -19.45 24.04
N ALA A 313 -13.73 -18.69 24.98
CA ALA A 313 -13.02 -18.23 26.17
C ALA A 313 -12.75 -19.39 27.14
N ASP A 314 -13.72 -20.32 27.28
CA ASP A 314 -13.56 -21.54 28.08
C ASP A 314 -12.57 -22.51 27.42
N ASP A 315 -12.79 -22.86 26.15
CA ASP A 315 -11.94 -23.73 25.35
C ASP A 315 -11.61 -23.10 23.98
N PRO A 316 -10.38 -22.57 23.78
CA PRO A 316 -9.95 -22.02 22.49
C PRO A 316 -9.99 -23.02 21.33
N THR A 317 -9.98 -24.33 21.61
CA THR A 317 -10.05 -25.39 20.61
C THR A 317 -11.48 -25.73 20.19
N ALA A 318 -12.50 -25.28 20.94
CA ALA A 318 -13.90 -25.52 20.66
C ALA A 318 -14.28 -25.13 19.22
N GLU A 319 -15.24 -25.86 18.65
CA GLU A 319 -15.74 -25.63 17.29
C GLU A 319 -17.23 -25.26 17.34
N PRO A 320 -17.56 -23.97 17.53
CA PRO A 320 -18.96 -23.52 17.58
C PRO A 320 -19.72 -23.85 16.28
N GLU A 321 -21.05 -23.84 16.37
CA GLU A 321 -21.89 -24.04 15.18
C GLU A 321 -21.63 -22.97 14.12
N ARG A 322 -21.89 -23.31 12.84
CA ARG A 322 -21.54 -22.45 11.69
C ARG A 322 -22.12 -21.04 11.77
N HIS A 323 -23.37 -20.91 12.22
CA HIS A 323 -24.03 -19.60 12.35
C HIS A 323 -23.46 -18.77 13.51
N LEU A 324 -22.95 -19.42 14.57
CA LEU A 324 -22.25 -18.79 15.69
C LEU A 324 -20.85 -18.32 15.28
N LYS A 325 -20.11 -19.14 14.52
CA LYS A 325 -18.82 -18.75 13.91
C LYS A 325 -18.97 -17.51 13.02
N SER A 326 -20.01 -17.51 12.18
CA SER A 326 -20.34 -16.38 11.29
C SER A 326 -20.62 -15.10 12.09
N ALA A 327 -21.40 -15.18 13.17
CA ALA A 327 -21.67 -14.05 14.05
C ALA A 327 -20.45 -13.59 14.85
N TYR A 328 -19.63 -14.51 15.37
CA TYR A 328 -18.39 -14.21 16.09
C TYR A 328 -17.41 -13.44 15.20
N PHE A 329 -17.14 -13.96 14.00
CA PHE A 329 -16.28 -13.29 13.02
C PHE A 329 -16.81 -11.90 12.64
N THR A 330 -18.13 -11.80 12.43
CA THR A 330 -18.83 -10.54 12.13
C THR A 330 -18.65 -9.51 13.26
N TRP A 331 -18.86 -9.93 14.50
CA TRP A 331 -18.71 -9.11 15.69
C TRP A 331 -17.26 -8.68 15.92
N ARG A 332 -16.31 -9.61 15.78
CA ARG A 332 -14.87 -9.34 15.84
C ARG A 332 -14.44 -8.32 14.80
N CYS A 333 -15.00 -8.38 13.59
CA CYS A 333 -14.81 -7.40 12.52
C CYS A 333 -15.50 -6.04 12.76
N GLY A 334 -16.21 -5.86 13.88
CA GLY A 334 -16.86 -4.61 14.27
C GLY A 334 -18.20 -4.35 13.59
N PHE A 335 -18.83 -5.36 12.99
CA PHE A 335 -20.21 -5.27 12.49
C PHE A 335 -21.19 -5.66 13.59
N THR A 336 -22.10 -4.74 13.94
CA THR A 336 -23.00 -4.90 15.09
C THR A 336 -24.41 -5.37 14.74
N HIS A 337 -24.81 -5.25 13.47
CA HIS A 337 -26.16 -5.55 12.99
C HIS A 337 -26.12 -6.39 11.72
N GLU A 338 -27.13 -7.22 11.51
CA GLU A 338 -27.30 -8.06 10.31
C GLU A 338 -28.59 -7.76 9.54
N GLY A 339 -28.69 -8.28 8.32
CA GLY A 339 -29.87 -8.11 7.47
C GLY A 339 -29.80 -6.94 6.47
N PRO A 340 -30.85 -6.76 5.65
CA PRO A 340 -30.84 -5.82 4.53
C PRO A 340 -30.58 -4.37 4.96
N GLY A 341 -29.67 -3.69 4.26
CA GLY A 341 -29.34 -2.27 4.52
C GLY A 341 -28.30 -2.03 5.63
N THR A 342 -27.88 -3.08 6.34
CA THR A 342 -26.79 -2.99 7.33
C THR A 342 -25.41 -2.88 6.65
N LEU A 343 -24.41 -2.40 7.40
CA LEU A 343 -23.02 -2.37 6.94
C LEU A 343 -22.48 -3.77 6.62
N LEU A 344 -22.88 -4.79 7.39
CA LEU A 344 -22.53 -6.18 7.13
C LEU A 344 -23.04 -6.64 5.77
N ALA A 345 -24.34 -6.46 5.50
CA ALA A 345 -24.91 -6.83 4.21
C ALA A 345 -24.26 -6.06 3.05
N HIS A 346 -23.86 -4.80 3.27
CA HIS A 346 -23.08 -4.05 2.29
C HIS A 346 -21.68 -4.64 2.06
N ALA A 347 -20.97 -5.05 3.11
CA ALA A 347 -19.65 -5.66 3.04
C ALA A 347 -19.70 -7.02 2.32
N GLN A 348 -20.59 -7.92 2.73
CA GLN A 348 -20.84 -9.23 2.12
C GLN A 348 -21.14 -9.09 0.61
N ASN A 349 -22.13 -8.25 0.26
CA ASN A 349 -22.50 -8.01 -1.13
C ASN A 349 -21.37 -7.36 -1.95
N ARG A 350 -20.48 -6.60 -1.32
CA ARG A 350 -19.36 -5.95 -1.99
C ARG A 350 -18.23 -6.93 -2.27
N LEU A 351 -17.87 -7.74 -1.28
CA LEU A 351 -16.85 -8.79 -1.41
C LEU A 351 -17.28 -9.84 -2.45
N PHE A 352 -18.56 -10.22 -2.44
CA PHE A 352 -19.16 -11.11 -3.45
C PHE A 352 -19.05 -10.58 -4.89
N LYS A 353 -18.81 -9.27 -5.10
CA LYS A 353 -18.58 -8.76 -6.46
C LYS A 353 -17.28 -9.25 -7.07
N LEU A 354 -16.33 -9.78 -6.30
CA LEU A 354 -15.07 -10.29 -6.82
C LEU A 354 -15.30 -11.37 -7.89
N SER A 355 -16.17 -12.36 -7.59
CA SER A 355 -16.58 -13.41 -8.53
C SER A 355 -17.28 -12.84 -9.77
N ARG A 356 -18.16 -11.84 -9.58
CA ARG A 356 -18.86 -11.16 -10.67
C ARG A 356 -17.92 -10.33 -11.55
N TYR A 357 -16.88 -9.72 -10.98
CA TYR A 357 -15.87 -8.99 -11.72
C TYR A 357 -15.04 -9.92 -12.59
N ALA A 358 -14.64 -11.08 -12.07
CA ALA A 358 -13.95 -12.12 -12.83
C ALA A 358 -14.78 -12.58 -14.05
N ARG A 359 -16.05 -12.96 -13.83
CA ARG A 359 -16.98 -13.35 -14.92
C ARG A 359 -17.13 -12.27 -16.00
N ARG A 360 -17.21 -10.99 -15.61
CA ARG A 360 -17.35 -9.87 -16.55
C ARG A 360 -16.06 -9.55 -17.29
N ALA A 361 -14.90 -9.79 -16.69
CA ALA A 361 -13.61 -9.58 -17.31
C ALA A 361 -13.33 -10.64 -18.39
N SER A 362 -13.80 -11.87 -18.21
CA SER A 362 -13.69 -12.95 -19.21
C SER A 362 -14.69 -12.85 -20.37
N GLN A 363 -15.67 -11.95 -20.30
CA GLN A 363 -16.70 -11.76 -21.34
C GLN A 363 -16.68 -10.32 -21.93
N PRO A 364 -15.72 -9.99 -22.83
CA PRO A 364 -15.60 -8.66 -23.42
C PRO A 364 -16.57 -8.45 -24.62
N GLY A 365 -17.89 -8.53 -24.39
CA GLY A 365 -18.90 -8.28 -25.44
C GLY A 365 -19.12 -6.79 -25.75
N THR A 366 -19.53 -6.47 -26.99
CA THR A 366 -19.83 -5.09 -27.45
C THR A 366 -20.99 -4.44 -26.69
N LEU A 367 -22.10 -5.16 -26.45
CA LEU A 367 -23.22 -4.70 -25.62
C LEU A 367 -22.82 -4.43 -24.16
N ALA A 368 -21.85 -5.19 -23.64
CA ALA A 368 -21.31 -4.97 -22.30
C ALA A 368 -20.52 -3.65 -22.23
N ASN A 369 -19.81 -3.27 -23.30
CA ASN A 369 -19.08 -2.01 -23.36
C ASN A 369 -20.03 -0.80 -23.31
N LEU A 370 -21.16 -0.82 -24.02
CA LEU A 370 -22.15 0.26 -24.00
C LEU A 370 -22.73 0.46 -22.59
N ARG A 371 -23.16 -0.61 -21.92
CA ARG A 371 -23.68 -0.56 -20.55
C ARG A 371 -22.63 -0.04 -19.54
N ARG A 372 -21.35 -0.33 -19.77
CA ARG A 372 -20.24 0.17 -18.94
C ARG A 372 -20.04 1.68 -19.03
N MET A 373 -20.32 2.29 -20.18
CA MET A 373 -20.23 3.75 -20.33
C MET A 373 -21.23 4.49 -19.43
N PHE A 374 -22.42 3.92 -19.20
CA PHE A 374 -23.41 4.41 -18.23
C PHE A 374 -23.14 3.98 -16.79
N GLY A 375 -22.03 3.29 -16.56
CA GLY A 375 -21.63 2.86 -15.24
C GLY A 375 -22.26 1.54 -14.75
N PHE A 376 -22.83 0.72 -15.63
CA PHE A 376 -23.34 -0.62 -15.31
C PHE A 376 -22.33 -1.72 -15.71
N ASN A 377 -22.46 -2.93 -15.16
CA ASN A 377 -21.64 -4.09 -15.56
C ASN A 377 -20.10 -3.87 -15.59
N LYS A 378 -19.60 -3.02 -14.70
CA LYS A 378 -18.17 -2.72 -14.51
C LYS A 378 -17.39 -3.95 -14.06
N SER A 379 -16.13 -4.02 -14.45
CA SER A 379 -15.16 -4.97 -13.90
C SER A 379 -13.77 -4.33 -13.80
N PRO A 380 -13.30 -4.02 -12.58
CA PRO A 380 -11.95 -3.52 -12.35
C PRO A 380 -10.87 -4.49 -12.85
N MET A 381 -11.12 -5.81 -12.79
CA MET A 381 -10.22 -6.84 -13.31
C MET A 381 -10.00 -6.75 -14.82
N SER A 382 -10.87 -6.07 -15.56
CA SER A 382 -10.62 -5.79 -16.98
C SER A 382 -9.39 -4.90 -17.19
N ALA A 383 -9.00 -4.09 -16.19
CA ALA A 383 -7.80 -3.25 -16.22
C ALA A 383 -6.50 -4.05 -16.22
N LEU A 384 -6.50 -5.32 -15.80
CA LEU A 384 -5.32 -6.20 -15.90
C LEU A 384 -4.79 -6.33 -17.35
N ALA A 385 -5.59 -5.96 -18.35
CA ALA A 385 -5.22 -5.98 -19.78
C ALA A 385 -4.11 -4.99 -20.08
N LEU A 386 -4.09 -3.95 -19.26
CA LEU A 386 -3.17 -2.84 -19.34
C LEU A 386 -1.89 -3.13 -18.55
N GLY A 387 -1.75 -4.34 -17.99
CA GLY A 387 -0.64 -4.76 -17.14
C GLY A 387 -0.92 -4.55 -15.65
N THR A 388 0.14 -4.65 -14.84
CA THR A 388 0.14 -4.38 -13.38
C THR A 388 0.95 -3.13 -13.03
N GLY A 389 1.41 -2.36 -14.03
CA GLY A 389 2.23 -1.17 -13.81
C GLY A 389 3.66 -1.47 -13.34
N GLY A 390 4.20 -2.64 -13.68
CA GLY A 390 5.54 -3.06 -13.24
C GLY A 390 5.61 -3.49 -11.78
N ALA A 391 4.51 -4.03 -11.22
CA ALA A 391 4.42 -4.49 -9.84
C ALA A 391 5.48 -5.54 -9.44
N SER A 392 5.94 -6.34 -10.40
CA SER A 392 6.97 -7.37 -10.23
C SER A 392 8.41 -6.83 -10.24
N LEU A 393 8.59 -5.55 -10.60
CA LEU A 393 9.90 -4.92 -10.64
C LEU A 393 10.32 -4.43 -9.25
N ARG A 394 11.60 -4.62 -8.91
CA ARG A 394 12.20 -4.19 -7.63
C ARG A 394 12.91 -2.86 -7.82
N HIS A 395 13.95 -2.55 -7.05
CA HIS A 395 14.77 -1.38 -7.36
C HIS A 395 15.50 -1.61 -8.69
N PRO A 396 15.73 -0.56 -9.50
CA PRO A 396 16.41 -0.71 -10.79
C PRO A 396 17.76 -1.42 -10.70
N GLU A 397 18.51 -1.20 -9.61
CA GLU A 397 19.78 -1.85 -9.30
C GLU A 397 19.62 -3.33 -8.91
N ASP A 398 18.59 -3.68 -8.14
CA ASP A 398 18.29 -5.07 -7.77
C ASP A 398 17.84 -5.87 -9.01
N ASP A 399 17.04 -5.25 -9.86
CA ASP A 399 16.59 -5.85 -11.12
C ASP A 399 17.77 -6.04 -12.09
N LEU A 400 18.82 -5.21 -12.03
CA LEU A 400 20.03 -5.40 -12.85
C LEU A 400 20.72 -6.72 -12.53
N LEU A 401 20.66 -7.20 -11.28
CA LEU A 401 21.24 -8.49 -10.88
C LEU A 401 20.62 -9.66 -11.66
N LYS A 402 19.36 -9.56 -12.08
CA LYS A 402 18.73 -10.58 -12.94
C LYS A 402 19.39 -10.67 -14.33
N ALA A 403 20.01 -9.57 -14.78
CA ALA A 403 20.76 -9.53 -16.03
C ALA A 403 22.21 -10.04 -15.87
N ASP A 404 22.64 -10.47 -14.67
CA ASP A 404 23.99 -10.98 -14.43
C ASP A 404 24.27 -12.27 -15.23
N VAL A 405 23.25 -13.03 -15.63
CA VAL A 405 23.40 -14.16 -16.57
C VAL A 405 24.08 -13.75 -17.88
N ILE A 406 23.87 -12.51 -18.35
CA ILE A 406 24.54 -11.97 -19.56
C ILE A 406 26.04 -11.85 -19.30
N TRP A 407 26.42 -11.33 -18.13
CA TRP A 407 27.81 -11.17 -17.74
C TRP A 407 28.49 -12.53 -17.50
N GLN A 408 27.83 -13.43 -16.75
CA GLN A 408 28.38 -14.74 -16.40
C GLN A 408 28.57 -15.62 -17.65
N LEU A 409 27.61 -15.65 -18.58
CA LEU A 409 27.76 -16.34 -19.86
C LEU A 409 28.89 -15.73 -20.69
N GLY A 410 29.02 -14.39 -20.69
CA GLY A 410 30.13 -13.70 -21.34
C GLY A 410 31.49 -14.08 -20.76
N GLY A 411 31.58 -14.22 -19.44
CA GLY A 411 32.78 -14.70 -18.74
C GLY A 411 33.15 -16.13 -19.14
N ALA A 412 32.19 -17.06 -19.14
CA ALA A 412 32.42 -18.45 -19.52
C ALA A 412 32.90 -18.57 -20.99
N LEU A 413 32.30 -17.80 -21.91
CA LEU A 413 32.73 -17.77 -23.31
C LEU A 413 34.11 -17.10 -23.49
N ALA A 414 34.42 -16.06 -22.70
CA ALA A 414 35.74 -15.43 -22.71
C ALA A 414 36.83 -16.39 -22.19
N GLU A 415 36.55 -17.13 -21.12
CA GLU A 415 37.45 -18.15 -20.57
C GLU A 415 37.70 -19.27 -21.60
N ARG A 416 36.65 -19.76 -22.27
CA ARG A 416 36.78 -20.75 -23.34
C ARG A 416 37.61 -20.24 -24.52
N ALA A 417 37.41 -18.98 -24.92
CA ALA A 417 38.21 -18.35 -25.97
C ALA A 417 39.69 -18.17 -25.58
N GLN A 418 40.02 -18.13 -24.29
CA GLN A 418 41.40 -17.99 -23.79
C GLN A 418 42.07 -19.35 -23.49
N THR A 419 41.31 -20.33 -23.01
CA THR A 419 41.82 -21.65 -22.57
C THR A 419 42.00 -22.65 -23.70
N HIS A 420 41.23 -22.55 -24.79
CA HIS A 420 41.39 -23.41 -25.97
C HIS A 420 42.47 -22.88 -26.93
N GLY A 421 43.73 -22.94 -26.49
CA GLY A 421 44.91 -22.60 -27.29
C GLY A 421 45.10 -23.47 -28.55
N ASP A 422 44.58 -24.70 -28.54
CA ASP A 422 44.76 -25.71 -29.59
C ASP A 422 43.50 -25.99 -30.46
N GLY A 423 42.42 -25.22 -30.27
CA GLY A 423 41.19 -25.37 -31.06
C GLY A 423 41.22 -24.64 -32.42
N PRO A 424 40.28 -24.93 -33.35
CA PRO A 424 40.18 -24.22 -34.62
C PRO A 424 40.01 -22.70 -34.39
N PRO A 425 40.78 -21.84 -35.08
CA PRO A 425 40.79 -20.39 -34.85
C PRO A 425 39.40 -19.75 -34.99
N ASP A 426 38.56 -20.30 -35.89
CA ASP A 426 37.19 -19.84 -36.11
C ASP A 426 36.31 -19.98 -34.87
N SER A 427 36.44 -21.09 -34.11
CA SER A 427 35.68 -21.31 -32.88
C SER A 427 36.08 -20.35 -31.76
N ARG A 428 37.38 -20.06 -31.67
CA ARG A 428 37.94 -19.11 -30.70
C ARG A 428 37.48 -17.67 -30.97
N ILE A 429 37.50 -17.27 -32.25
CA ILE A 429 37.01 -15.96 -32.69
C ILE A 429 35.49 -15.86 -32.47
N ALA A 430 34.74 -16.93 -32.73
CA ALA A 430 33.30 -16.98 -32.49
C ALA A 430 32.94 -16.77 -31.01
N ASP A 431 33.60 -17.48 -30.10
CA ASP A 431 33.38 -17.36 -28.65
C ASP A 431 33.78 -15.97 -28.14
N ALA A 432 34.90 -15.42 -28.62
CA ALA A 432 35.34 -14.08 -28.25
C ALA A 432 34.42 -12.96 -28.76
N VAL A 433 33.88 -13.07 -29.98
CA VAL A 433 32.89 -12.12 -30.51
C VAL A 433 31.59 -12.18 -29.70
N GLN A 434 31.15 -13.37 -29.30
CA GLN A 434 29.96 -13.54 -28.46
C GLN A 434 30.19 -12.98 -27.05
N ALA A 435 31.33 -13.30 -26.41
CA ALA A 435 31.72 -12.77 -25.11
C ALA A 435 31.77 -11.23 -25.10
N ALA A 436 32.45 -10.63 -26.08
CA ALA A 436 32.52 -9.18 -26.24
C ALA A 436 31.14 -8.55 -26.51
N THR A 437 30.25 -9.25 -27.22
CA THR A 437 28.87 -8.81 -27.45
C THR A 437 28.05 -8.81 -26.16
N LEU A 438 28.18 -9.85 -25.33
CA LEU A 438 27.50 -9.94 -24.02
C LEU A 438 28.02 -8.87 -23.05
N GLU A 439 29.34 -8.66 -22.99
CA GLU A 439 29.96 -7.60 -22.20
C GLU A 439 29.42 -6.21 -22.61
N ALA A 440 29.45 -5.90 -23.91
CA ALA A 440 28.93 -4.63 -24.42
C ALA A 440 27.42 -4.48 -24.17
N TRP A 441 26.65 -5.57 -24.22
CA TRP A 441 25.23 -5.55 -23.93
C TRP A 441 24.95 -5.31 -22.45
N TYR A 442 25.63 -6.02 -21.55
CA TYR A 442 25.52 -5.82 -20.10
C TYR A 442 25.86 -4.37 -19.72
N GLN A 443 26.96 -3.83 -20.24
CA GLN A 443 27.35 -2.43 -20.01
C GLN A 443 26.28 -1.45 -20.49
N ARG A 444 25.66 -1.72 -21.64
CA ARG A 444 24.56 -0.91 -22.14
C ARG A 444 23.33 -1.00 -21.23
N VAL A 445 22.97 -2.19 -20.74
CA VAL A 445 21.85 -2.38 -19.80
C VAL A 445 22.14 -1.59 -18.51
N ALA A 446 23.33 -1.71 -17.96
CA ALA A 446 23.77 -0.94 -16.79
C ALA A 446 23.63 0.57 -17.00
N HIS A 447 24.03 1.11 -18.17
CA HIS A 447 24.01 2.55 -18.42
C HIS A 447 22.65 3.11 -18.88
N LYS A 448 21.95 2.41 -19.79
CA LYS A 448 20.75 2.89 -20.50
C LYS A 448 19.46 2.20 -20.08
N GLY A 449 19.56 1.19 -19.21
CA GLY A 449 18.44 0.37 -18.77
C GLY A 449 18.13 -0.81 -19.68
N TRP A 450 17.50 -1.83 -19.11
CA TRP A 450 17.00 -3.01 -19.83
C TRP A 450 16.00 -2.66 -20.93
N ARG A 451 16.02 -3.45 -22.02
CA ARG A 451 15.07 -3.44 -23.13
C ARG A 451 14.91 -4.85 -23.68
N ASP A 452 13.68 -5.26 -23.93
CA ASP A 452 13.35 -6.58 -24.54
C ASP A 452 14.07 -6.83 -25.87
N LYS A 453 14.36 -5.75 -26.61
CA LYS A 453 15.09 -5.80 -27.87
C LYS A 453 16.17 -4.72 -27.87
N THR A 454 17.42 -5.15 -27.96
CA THR A 454 18.57 -4.24 -28.01
C THR A 454 19.20 -4.27 -29.38
N SER A 455 19.20 -3.13 -30.08
CA SER A 455 19.93 -3.00 -31.34
C SER A 455 21.43 -2.82 -31.10
N VAL A 456 22.27 -3.40 -31.97
CA VAL A 456 23.73 -3.28 -31.94
C VAL A 456 24.19 -2.22 -32.96
N PRO A 457 24.32 -0.94 -32.55
CA PRO A 457 24.72 0.14 -33.45
C PRO A 457 26.21 0.08 -33.85
N LYS A 458 26.59 0.84 -34.88
CA LYS A 458 27.96 0.88 -35.42
C LYS A 458 29.05 1.07 -34.35
N HIS A 459 28.87 2.01 -33.41
CA HIS A 459 29.85 2.24 -32.34
C HIS A 459 30.01 1.03 -31.41
N MET A 460 28.91 0.33 -31.09
CA MET A 460 28.95 -0.87 -30.26
C MET A 460 29.68 -2.01 -30.99
N ARG A 461 29.49 -2.15 -32.31
CA ARG A 461 30.23 -3.12 -33.12
C ARG A 461 31.74 -2.87 -33.13
N HIS A 462 32.18 -1.61 -33.21
CA HIS A 462 33.60 -1.27 -33.12
C HIS A 462 34.19 -1.66 -31.75
N ALA A 463 33.47 -1.38 -30.66
CA ALA A 463 33.90 -1.79 -29.32
C ALA A 463 33.96 -3.33 -29.18
N ILE A 464 32.99 -4.05 -29.75
CA ILE A 464 32.96 -5.52 -29.78
C ILE A 464 34.17 -6.07 -30.53
N ALA A 465 34.47 -5.54 -31.73
CA ALA A 465 35.61 -6.00 -32.53
C ALA A 465 36.95 -5.78 -31.80
N ALA A 466 37.15 -4.60 -31.22
CA ALA A 466 38.36 -4.29 -30.46
C ALA A 466 38.51 -5.20 -29.22
N ARG A 467 37.42 -5.48 -28.51
CA ARG A 467 37.44 -6.35 -27.33
C ARG A 467 37.66 -7.82 -27.70
N ALA A 468 37.02 -8.33 -28.73
CA ALA A 468 37.21 -9.69 -29.21
C ALA A 468 38.65 -9.93 -29.73
N ALA A 469 39.23 -8.94 -30.41
CA ALA A 469 40.64 -8.94 -30.79
C ALA A 469 41.56 -9.06 -29.57
N ALA A 470 41.28 -8.29 -28.52
CA ALA A 470 42.04 -8.36 -27.26
C ALA A 470 41.89 -9.71 -26.52
N LEU A 471 40.70 -10.33 -26.55
CA LEU A 471 40.47 -11.63 -25.92
C LEU A 471 41.16 -12.79 -26.65
N THR A 472 41.34 -12.68 -27.96
CA THR A 472 41.93 -13.73 -28.80
C THR A 472 43.39 -13.47 -29.16
N GLY A 473 43.93 -12.27 -28.93
CA GLY A 473 45.27 -11.88 -29.40
C GLY A 473 45.40 -11.72 -30.92
N VAL A 474 44.27 -11.61 -31.63
CA VAL A 474 44.18 -11.52 -33.10
C VAL A 474 43.91 -10.08 -33.55
N SER A 475 44.21 -9.73 -34.81
CA SER A 475 43.95 -8.38 -35.35
C SER A 475 42.44 -8.04 -35.42
N GLU A 476 42.08 -6.76 -35.21
CA GLU A 476 40.67 -6.31 -35.34
C GLU A 476 40.12 -6.54 -36.76
N THR A 477 40.98 -6.53 -37.78
CA THR A 477 40.63 -6.81 -39.18
C THR A 477 40.17 -8.25 -39.38
N GLU A 478 40.82 -9.20 -38.73
CA GLU A 478 40.52 -10.63 -38.85
C GLU A 478 39.24 -10.98 -38.08
N VAL A 479 39.01 -10.37 -36.92
CA VAL A 479 37.70 -10.42 -36.23
C VAL A 479 36.58 -9.85 -37.10
N LYS A 480 36.83 -8.76 -37.84
CA LYS A 480 35.82 -8.14 -38.72
C LYS A 480 35.43 -9.01 -39.92
N LEU A 481 36.29 -9.95 -40.32
CA LEU A 481 36.05 -10.90 -41.40
C LEU A 481 35.28 -12.15 -40.93
N SER A 482 35.12 -12.36 -39.63
CA SER A 482 34.46 -13.55 -39.11
C SER A 482 32.94 -13.59 -39.43
N PRO A 483 32.36 -14.78 -39.65
CA PRO A 483 30.93 -14.97 -39.85
C PRO A 483 30.08 -14.40 -38.70
N GLU A 484 30.54 -14.52 -37.46
CA GLU A 484 29.86 -14.06 -36.24
C GLU A 484 29.80 -12.53 -36.19
N TYR A 485 30.88 -11.84 -36.56
CA TYR A 485 30.87 -10.38 -36.64
C TYR A 485 30.00 -9.88 -37.81
N ALA A 486 29.98 -10.62 -38.93
CA ALA A 486 29.07 -10.34 -40.04
C ALA A 486 27.59 -10.53 -39.62
N ALA A 487 27.28 -11.53 -38.79
CA ALA A 487 25.94 -11.76 -38.26
C ALA A 487 25.43 -10.58 -37.43
N LEU A 488 26.28 -9.85 -36.69
CA LEU A 488 25.92 -8.60 -35.98
C LEU A 488 25.49 -7.46 -36.92
N LYS A 489 25.77 -7.57 -38.23
CA LYS A 489 25.30 -6.61 -39.26
C LYS A 489 23.95 -7.00 -39.85
N SER A 490 23.53 -8.26 -39.72
CA SER A 490 22.28 -8.78 -40.27
C SER A 490 21.05 -8.26 -39.50
N ARG A 491 19.86 -8.32 -40.12
CA ARG A 491 18.60 -7.85 -39.51
C ARG A 491 18.19 -8.66 -38.27
N THR A 492 18.58 -9.94 -38.23
CA THR A 492 18.36 -10.88 -37.12
C THR A 492 19.44 -10.76 -36.04
N GLY A 493 20.73 -10.77 -36.40
CA GLY A 493 21.84 -10.69 -35.43
C GLY A 493 22.13 -9.28 -34.89
N SER A 494 21.55 -8.23 -35.48
CA SER A 494 21.60 -6.86 -34.94
C SER A 494 20.63 -6.62 -33.78
N ARG A 495 19.83 -7.62 -33.37
CA ARG A 495 18.83 -7.52 -32.29
C ARG A 495 19.09 -8.57 -31.22
N LEU A 496 19.64 -8.15 -30.09
CA LEU A 496 19.86 -9.00 -28.92
C LEU A 496 18.56 -9.14 -28.11
N THR A 497 18.17 -10.38 -27.82
CA THR A 497 17.00 -10.76 -27.02
C THR A 497 17.33 -11.91 -26.06
N THR A 498 16.42 -12.24 -25.15
CA THR A 498 16.49 -13.45 -24.29
C THR A 498 16.56 -14.74 -25.10
N ALA A 499 15.83 -14.83 -26.23
CA ALA A 499 15.96 -15.96 -27.15
C ALA A 499 17.36 -16.08 -27.77
N THR A 500 18.06 -14.95 -27.97
CA THR A 500 19.48 -14.98 -28.38
C THR A 500 20.33 -15.63 -27.29
N LEU A 501 20.13 -15.27 -26.02
CA LEU A 501 20.83 -15.89 -24.88
C LEU A 501 20.54 -17.38 -24.78
N GLU A 502 19.26 -17.77 -24.87
CA GLU A 502 18.84 -19.16 -24.85
C GLU A 502 19.54 -19.99 -25.94
N SER A 503 19.60 -19.45 -27.16
CA SER A 503 20.30 -20.10 -28.27
C SER A 503 21.80 -20.26 -28.02
N TRP A 504 22.42 -19.34 -27.29
CA TRP A 504 23.85 -19.39 -26.97
C TRP A 504 24.13 -20.34 -25.80
N ILE A 505 23.24 -20.39 -24.79
CA ILE A 505 23.28 -21.36 -23.71
C ILE A 505 23.09 -22.79 -24.24
N ASN A 506 22.15 -23.01 -25.15
CA ASN A 506 21.93 -24.34 -25.76
C ASN A 506 23.14 -24.79 -26.59
N ARG A 507 23.87 -23.86 -27.22
CA ARG A 507 25.13 -24.18 -27.92
C ARG A 507 26.27 -24.51 -26.95
N LEU A 508 26.31 -23.86 -25.80
CA LEU A 508 27.25 -24.19 -24.71
C LEU A 508 26.99 -25.61 -24.20
N GLU A 509 25.73 -25.95 -23.90
CA GLU A 509 25.30 -27.29 -23.47
C GLU A 509 25.68 -28.39 -24.47
N ALA A 510 25.51 -28.13 -25.77
CA ALA A 510 25.88 -29.08 -26.82
C ALA A 510 27.40 -29.32 -26.93
N SER A 511 28.21 -28.46 -26.30
CA SER A 511 29.68 -28.56 -26.29
C SER A 511 30.27 -29.00 -24.94
N GLU A 512 29.44 -29.16 -23.89
CA GLU A 512 29.88 -29.75 -22.62
C GLU A 512 30.10 -31.27 -22.81
N PRO A 513 31.22 -31.84 -22.33
CA PRO A 513 31.40 -33.28 -22.35
C PRO A 513 30.32 -33.94 -21.49
N ARG A 514 29.55 -34.87 -22.07
CA ARG A 514 28.64 -35.73 -21.30
C ARG A 514 29.47 -36.61 -20.39
N ASP A 515 29.55 -36.28 -19.11
CA ASP A 515 30.01 -37.24 -18.11
C ASP A 515 29.11 -38.49 -18.16
N ALA A 516 29.79 -39.63 -18.02
CA ALA A 516 29.39 -40.97 -18.39
C ALA A 516 27.89 -41.27 -18.33
N THR A 517 27.35 -41.71 -19.46
CA THR A 517 26.13 -42.52 -19.48
C THR A 517 26.36 -43.72 -18.57
N PRO A 518 25.50 -44.01 -17.57
CA PRO A 518 25.62 -45.27 -16.85
C PRO A 518 25.36 -46.38 -17.87
N GLN A 519 26.40 -47.18 -18.14
CA GLN A 519 26.24 -48.38 -18.94
C GLN A 519 25.17 -49.27 -18.27
N PRO A 520 24.24 -49.84 -19.03
CA PRO A 520 23.33 -50.83 -18.49
C PRO A 520 24.14 -52.11 -18.25
N THR A 521 24.65 -52.28 -17.03
CA THR A 521 25.22 -53.55 -16.62
C THR A 521 24.08 -54.55 -16.56
N THR A 522 24.07 -55.45 -17.54
CA THR A 522 23.17 -56.59 -17.58
C THR A 522 23.67 -57.57 -16.52
N GLN A 523 22.96 -57.70 -15.40
CA GLN A 523 23.05 -58.89 -14.54
C GLN A 523 21.65 -59.36 -14.19
N GLN A 524 21.34 -60.54 -14.71
CA GLN A 524 20.22 -61.40 -14.35
C GLN A 524 20.54 -62.15 -13.04
N ALA A 525 19.46 -62.48 -12.31
CA ALA A 525 19.35 -63.43 -11.18
C ALA A 525 20.02 -62.99 -9.86
N SER A 526 19.44 -63.17 -8.67
CA SER A 526 18.41 -64.12 -8.21
C SER A 526 17.77 -63.62 -6.89
N GLU A 527 16.60 -64.14 -6.57
CA GLU A 527 15.91 -64.01 -5.28
C GLU A 527 16.81 -64.48 -4.11
N GLN A 528 16.86 -63.71 -3.02
CA GLN A 528 16.88 -64.25 -1.65
C GLN A 528 16.58 -63.15 -0.62
N LEU A 529 15.56 -63.41 0.20
CA LEU A 529 15.26 -62.71 1.45
C LEU A 529 16.33 -63.07 2.50
N ASP A 530 16.78 -62.10 3.29
CA ASP A 530 16.95 -62.28 4.74
C ASP A 530 17.10 -60.94 5.48
N GLU A 531 16.56 -60.94 6.70
CA GLU A 531 16.56 -59.85 7.68
C GLU A 531 17.90 -59.67 8.41
N THR A 532 18.02 -58.53 9.11
CA THR A 532 18.88 -58.16 10.27
C THR A 532 20.16 -57.33 10.08
N ASP A 533 20.12 -56.21 10.82
CA ASP A 533 21.15 -55.51 11.61
C ASP A 533 22.07 -54.38 11.08
N GLU A 534 21.99 -53.29 11.86
CA GLU A 534 22.99 -52.31 12.31
C GLU A 534 23.65 -51.25 11.38
N ILE A 535 23.20 -50.00 11.61
CA ILE A 535 23.97 -48.77 11.92
C ILE A 535 25.42 -48.67 11.40
N THR A 536 25.65 -47.84 10.36
CA THR A 536 26.53 -46.64 10.34
C THR A 536 26.99 -46.31 8.91
N ALA A 537 26.46 -45.22 8.34
CA ALA A 537 27.14 -44.24 7.48
C ALA A 537 26.07 -43.42 6.76
N VAL A 538 25.90 -42.16 7.17
CA VAL A 538 25.24 -41.17 6.31
C VAL A 538 26.22 -40.88 5.19
N GLU A 539 26.17 -41.68 4.12
CA GLU A 539 26.68 -41.26 2.83
C GLU A 539 25.88 -40.02 2.44
N THR A 540 26.53 -38.87 2.55
CA THR A 540 26.05 -37.63 1.99
C THR A 540 26.06 -37.83 0.49
N GLN A 541 24.95 -38.32 -0.08
CA GLN A 541 24.70 -38.28 -1.51
C GLN A 541 24.76 -36.80 -1.92
N THR A 542 25.95 -36.39 -2.32
CA THR A 542 26.21 -35.08 -2.89
C THR A 542 25.46 -35.10 -4.21
N ALA A 543 24.33 -34.39 -4.27
CA ALA A 543 23.58 -34.23 -5.50
C ALA A 543 24.55 -33.83 -6.63
N PRO A 544 24.48 -34.44 -7.82
CA PRO A 544 25.39 -34.10 -8.90
C PRO A 544 25.29 -32.60 -9.16
N ALA A 545 26.45 -31.91 -9.17
CA ALA A 545 26.51 -30.47 -9.39
C ALA A 545 25.76 -30.14 -10.70
N ALA A 546 24.71 -29.32 -10.61
CA ALA A 546 23.94 -28.93 -11.78
C ALA A 546 24.88 -28.34 -12.84
N SER A 547 24.80 -28.85 -14.08
CA SER A 547 25.68 -28.40 -15.18
C SER A 547 25.63 -26.88 -15.35
N GLN A 548 26.71 -26.27 -15.84
CA GLN A 548 26.81 -24.81 -16.00
C GLN A 548 25.69 -24.29 -16.91
N ALA A 549 25.34 -25.02 -17.97
CA ALA A 549 24.18 -24.75 -18.80
C ALA A 549 22.83 -24.77 -18.03
N ALA A 550 22.62 -25.71 -17.10
CA ALA A 550 21.41 -25.76 -16.28
C ALA A 550 21.30 -24.55 -15.34
N GLN A 551 22.43 -24.11 -14.76
CA GLN A 551 22.50 -22.89 -13.96
C GLN A 551 22.16 -21.64 -14.80
N PHE A 552 22.70 -21.54 -16.02
CA PHE A 552 22.37 -20.45 -16.94
C PHE A 552 20.91 -20.47 -17.39
N LYS A 553 20.31 -21.64 -17.62
CA LYS A 553 18.86 -21.76 -17.93
C LYS A 553 17.99 -21.29 -16.76
N ALA A 554 18.35 -21.65 -15.52
CA ALA A 554 17.67 -21.16 -14.33
C ALA A 554 17.80 -19.63 -14.17
N ALA A 555 19.00 -19.08 -14.39
CA ALA A 555 19.24 -17.64 -14.35
C ALA A 555 18.55 -16.89 -15.50
N LEU A 556 18.48 -17.48 -16.70
CA LEU A 556 17.73 -16.96 -17.83
C LEU A 556 16.23 -16.86 -17.51
N LYS A 557 15.66 -17.86 -16.83
CA LYS A 557 14.27 -17.80 -16.34
C LYS A 557 14.06 -16.56 -15.45
N ASN A 558 14.99 -16.24 -14.57
CA ASN A 558 14.94 -15.01 -13.78
C ASN A 558 15.05 -13.75 -14.65
N LEU A 559 15.91 -13.73 -15.68
CA LEU A 559 15.99 -12.62 -16.63
C LEU A 559 14.70 -12.42 -17.43
N THR A 560 14.02 -13.50 -17.83
CA THR A 560 12.74 -13.39 -18.57
C THR A 560 11.65 -12.68 -17.76
N THR A 561 11.76 -12.66 -16.43
CA THR A 561 10.86 -11.86 -15.58
C THR A 561 11.00 -10.35 -15.78
N LEU A 562 12.04 -9.86 -16.47
CA LEU A 562 12.18 -8.45 -16.85
C LEU A 562 11.56 -8.12 -18.21
N GLU A 563 11.20 -9.13 -19.01
CA GLU A 563 10.54 -8.91 -20.29
C GLU A 563 9.25 -8.13 -20.11
N ARG A 564 8.96 -7.23 -21.06
CA ARG A 564 7.77 -6.37 -21.03
C ARG A 564 7.64 -5.59 -19.72
N ASN A 565 8.78 -5.28 -19.09
CA ASN A 565 8.85 -4.62 -17.78
C ASN A 565 8.19 -5.42 -16.65
N GLY A 566 8.30 -6.75 -16.70
CA GLY A 566 7.74 -7.64 -15.70
C GLY A 566 6.24 -7.89 -15.81
N GLU A 567 5.64 -7.50 -16.94
CA GLU A 567 4.24 -7.76 -17.25
C GLU A 567 4.10 -9.10 -17.98
N ALA A 568 3.20 -9.96 -17.51
CA ALA A 568 2.77 -11.11 -18.31
C ALA A 568 1.52 -10.77 -19.12
N THR A 569 1.33 -11.49 -20.22
CA THR A 569 0.06 -11.45 -20.96
C THR A 569 -1.02 -12.10 -20.10
N PRO A 570 -2.06 -11.37 -19.64
CA PRO A 570 -3.09 -11.96 -18.80
C PRO A 570 -3.99 -12.87 -19.64
N ASP A 571 -4.06 -14.17 -19.30
CA ASP A 571 -5.12 -15.04 -19.79
C ASP A 571 -6.49 -14.62 -19.23
N ARG A 572 -7.47 -14.50 -20.12
CA ARG A 572 -8.83 -14.01 -19.85
C ARG A 572 -9.89 -14.96 -20.36
N SER A 573 -9.49 -16.15 -20.79
CA SER A 573 -10.38 -17.16 -21.35
C SER A 573 -11.50 -17.55 -20.39
N THR A 574 -11.21 -17.58 -19.08
CA THR A 574 -12.14 -18.03 -18.04
C THR A 574 -12.14 -17.11 -16.82
N PRO A 575 -13.21 -17.10 -16.00
CA PRO A 575 -13.22 -16.36 -14.74
C PRO A 575 -12.07 -16.79 -13.80
N GLN A 576 -11.73 -18.09 -13.79
CA GLN A 576 -10.66 -18.64 -12.96
C GLN A 576 -9.29 -18.12 -13.38
N THR A 577 -8.99 -18.06 -14.68
CA THR A 577 -7.72 -17.51 -15.18
C THR A 577 -7.60 -15.99 -14.90
N VAL A 578 -8.72 -15.26 -14.91
CA VAL A 578 -8.74 -13.87 -14.45
C VAL A 578 -8.42 -13.75 -12.96
N LEU A 579 -8.97 -14.64 -12.12
CA LEU A 579 -8.67 -14.67 -10.68
C LEU A 579 -7.22 -15.06 -10.41
N GLU A 580 -6.67 -16.02 -11.15
CA GLU A 580 -5.25 -16.40 -11.11
C GLU A 580 -4.36 -15.19 -11.42
N ASN A 581 -4.69 -14.42 -12.46
CA ASN A 581 -3.97 -13.18 -12.77
C ASN A 581 -4.16 -12.10 -11.71
N PHE A 582 -5.32 -12.07 -11.04
CA PHE A 582 -5.54 -11.17 -9.93
C PHE A 582 -4.72 -11.56 -8.68
N ARG A 583 -4.48 -12.85 -8.40
CA ARG A 583 -3.61 -13.27 -7.29
C ARG A 583 -2.22 -12.66 -7.38
N ARG A 584 -1.71 -12.42 -8.59
CA ARG A 584 -0.43 -11.73 -8.82
C ARG A 584 -0.39 -10.29 -8.33
N VAL A 585 -1.54 -9.62 -8.26
CA VAL A 585 -1.67 -8.29 -7.64
C VAL A 585 -1.39 -8.34 -6.13
N ILE A 586 -1.53 -9.50 -5.48
CA ILE A 586 -1.16 -9.69 -4.08
C ILE A 586 0.30 -10.14 -3.93
N THR A 587 0.75 -11.05 -4.80
CA THR A 587 2.05 -11.72 -4.63
C THR A 587 3.24 -10.98 -5.20
N GLU A 588 3.06 -10.21 -6.27
CA GLU A 588 4.17 -9.54 -6.96
C GLU A 588 4.61 -8.22 -6.33
N PRO A 589 3.69 -7.33 -5.89
CA PRO A 589 4.10 -6.06 -5.32
C PRO A 589 4.99 -6.24 -4.10
N ARG A 590 5.96 -5.34 -3.99
CA ARG A 590 6.78 -5.23 -2.79
C ARG A 590 5.90 -4.80 -1.62
N MET A 591 6.31 -5.22 -0.42
CA MET A 591 5.74 -4.73 0.83
C MET A 591 5.70 -3.19 0.83
N THR A 592 4.65 -2.59 1.39
CA THR A 592 4.34 -1.14 1.40
C THR A 592 3.52 -0.61 0.22
N TYR A 593 3.41 -1.36 -0.88
CA TYR A 593 2.71 -0.89 -2.09
C TYR A 593 1.65 -1.88 -2.59
N ASP A 594 0.56 -1.32 -3.10
CA ASP A 594 -0.56 -2.03 -3.71
C ASP A 594 -0.72 -1.64 -5.18
N VAL A 595 -1.43 -2.47 -5.94
CA VAL A 595 -1.85 -2.20 -7.32
C VAL A 595 -3.32 -1.87 -7.31
N ARG A 596 -3.65 -0.72 -7.89
CA ARG A 596 -5.01 -0.23 -8.05
C ARG A 596 -5.52 -0.59 -9.43
N LEU A 597 -6.71 -1.20 -9.47
CA LEU A 597 -7.47 -1.51 -10.66
C LEU A 597 -8.80 -0.76 -10.60
N SER A 598 -9.18 -0.07 -11.67
CA SER A 598 -10.42 0.68 -11.76
C SER A 598 -11.09 0.52 -13.12
N ASP A 599 -12.42 0.45 -13.13
CA ASP A 599 -13.23 0.45 -14.34
C ASP A 599 -14.55 1.16 -14.06
N GLY A 600 -14.85 2.19 -14.84
CA GLY A 600 -16.00 3.04 -14.60
C GLY A 600 -16.53 3.79 -15.80
N GLY A 601 -17.66 4.44 -15.56
CA GLY A 601 -18.34 5.29 -16.53
C GLY A 601 -18.40 6.72 -16.01
N GLN A 602 -18.27 7.69 -16.90
CA GLN A 602 -18.46 9.11 -16.65
C GLN A 602 -19.51 9.63 -17.64
N PHE A 603 -20.46 10.43 -17.15
CA PHE A 603 -21.45 11.08 -17.99
C PHE A 603 -21.72 12.50 -17.50
N GLY A 604 -22.15 13.38 -18.39
CA GLY A 604 -22.41 14.76 -18.02
C GLY A 604 -22.48 15.71 -19.21
N ILE A 605 -22.42 17.00 -18.91
CA ILE A 605 -22.46 18.07 -19.89
C ILE A 605 -21.10 18.76 -19.92
N ASN A 606 -20.64 19.09 -21.12
CA ASN A 606 -19.41 19.81 -21.34
C ASN A 606 -19.55 20.72 -22.57
N THR A 607 -19.55 22.03 -22.35
CA THR A 607 -19.84 23.04 -23.38
C THR A 607 -18.59 23.77 -23.87
N GLY A 608 -17.40 23.30 -23.53
CA GLY A 608 -16.14 23.98 -23.90
C GLY A 608 -16.07 24.27 -25.40
N VAL A 609 -15.89 25.54 -25.77
CA VAL A 609 -15.88 26.01 -27.17
C VAL A 609 -14.72 25.39 -27.95
N ALA A 610 -13.63 25.03 -27.26
CA ALA A 610 -12.49 24.30 -27.83
C ALA A 610 -12.87 22.91 -28.37
N GLU A 611 -13.94 22.29 -27.87
CA GLU A 611 -14.40 20.97 -28.33
C GLU A 611 -15.32 21.06 -29.56
N LEU A 612 -16.01 22.18 -29.75
CA LEU A 612 -16.81 22.46 -30.97
C LEU A 612 -15.93 22.42 -32.23
N LEU A 613 -14.65 22.81 -32.09
CA LEU A 613 -13.64 22.71 -33.15
C LEU A 613 -13.42 21.29 -33.67
N ASN A 614 -13.78 20.27 -32.89
CA ASN A 614 -13.53 18.87 -33.23
C ASN A 614 -14.72 18.23 -33.96
N LEU A 615 -15.83 18.95 -34.15
CA LEU A 615 -17.00 18.48 -34.88
C LEU A 615 -16.90 18.68 -36.41
N PRO A 616 -17.45 17.76 -37.22
CA PRO A 616 -17.57 17.93 -38.66
C PRO A 616 -18.42 19.17 -39.01
N GLY A 617 -18.00 19.95 -40.01
CA GLY A 617 -18.80 21.06 -40.57
C GLY A 617 -18.72 22.43 -39.89
N ALA A 618 -18.12 22.56 -38.69
CA ALA A 618 -18.11 23.80 -37.91
C ALA A 618 -17.27 24.99 -38.47
N SER A 619 -16.59 24.86 -39.62
CA SER A 619 -15.66 25.92 -40.09
C SER A 619 -15.51 26.02 -41.62
N LYS A 620 -16.55 26.51 -42.31
CA LYS A 620 -16.46 26.86 -43.74
C LYS A 620 -16.04 28.32 -44.00
N LEU A 621 -15.83 29.13 -42.97
CA LEU A 621 -15.41 30.55 -43.01
C LEU A 621 -14.41 30.85 -41.87
N PRO A 622 -13.61 31.93 -41.95
CA PRO A 622 -12.89 32.43 -40.78
C PRO A 622 -13.90 32.66 -39.65
N PHE A 623 -13.56 32.19 -38.45
CA PHE A 623 -14.46 32.26 -37.30
C PHE A 623 -13.70 32.71 -36.05
N VAL A 624 -14.42 33.40 -35.17
CA VAL A 624 -14.02 33.65 -33.79
C VAL A 624 -15.22 33.27 -32.94
N LEU A 625 -15.04 32.30 -32.06
CA LEU A 625 -16.03 31.83 -31.12
C LEU A 625 -15.48 32.11 -29.74
N ALA A 626 -16.23 32.84 -28.92
CA ALA A 626 -15.96 32.97 -27.50
C ALA A 626 -17.25 32.62 -26.76
N GLY A 627 -17.13 31.88 -25.67
CA GLY A 627 -18.31 31.43 -24.96
C GLY A 627 -17.99 30.88 -23.58
N PRO A 628 -19.05 30.70 -22.77
CA PRO A 628 -18.93 30.07 -21.46
C PRO A 628 -18.46 28.62 -21.62
N ASP A 629 -17.51 28.25 -20.76
CA ASP A 629 -17.02 26.89 -20.63
C ASP A 629 -17.54 26.31 -19.32
N ILE A 630 -18.58 25.49 -19.42
CA ILE A 630 -19.22 24.86 -18.28
C ILE A 630 -19.10 23.36 -18.43
N LYS A 631 -18.66 22.71 -17.35
CA LYS A 631 -18.59 21.27 -17.25
C LYS A 631 -19.23 20.81 -15.96
N LEU A 632 -20.02 19.76 -16.08
CA LEU A 632 -20.59 19.04 -14.96
C LEU A 632 -20.57 17.55 -15.31
N ILE A 633 -19.62 16.80 -14.74
CA ILE A 633 -19.48 15.37 -14.96
C ILE A 633 -19.74 14.62 -13.66
N HIS A 634 -20.58 13.60 -13.76
CA HIS A 634 -20.74 12.58 -12.74
C HIS A 634 -20.06 11.28 -13.19
N GLY A 635 -19.23 10.72 -12.33
CA GLY A 635 -18.52 9.48 -12.56
C GLY A 635 -18.88 8.44 -11.51
N ARG A 636 -19.00 7.18 -11.93
CA ARG A 636 -19.03 6.06 -11.01
C ARG A 636 -18.03 5.02 -11.47
N HIS A 637 -17.09 4.67 -10.61
CA HIS A 637 -16.06 3.67 -10.88
C HIS A 637 -16.22 2.48 -9.94
N ALA A 638 -15.92 1.28 -10.42
CA ALA A 638 -15.66 0.15 -9.55
C ALA A 638 -14.14 0.09 -9.40
N MET A 639 -13.65 -0.29 -8.22
CA MET A 639 -12.20 -0.42 -8.02
C MET A 639 -11.86 -1.60 -7.13
N ILE A 640 -10.68 -2.14 -7.35
CA ILE A 640 -10.02 -3.14 -6.51
C ILE A 640 -8.60 -2.65 -6.27
N ASN A 641 -8.14 -2.64 -5.03
CA ASN A 641 -6.72 -2.47 -4.74
C ASN A 641 -6.24 -3.68 -3.98
N GLY A 642 -5.15 -4.29 -4.41
CA GLY A 642 -4.57 -5.44 -3.74
C GLY A 642 -3.07 -5.30 -3.63
N GLY A 643 -2.52 -5.84 -2.54
CA GLY A 643 -1.10 -5.81 -2.23
C GLY A 643 -0.92 -5.52 -0.75
N SER A 644 -0.01 -4.60 -0.43
CA SER A 644 0.22 -4.18 0.95
C SER A 644 0.27 -2.68 1.09
N SER A 645 0.00 -2.22 2.30
CA SER A 645 0.37 -0.88 2.77
C SER A 645 1.59 -1.01 3.67
N ALA A 646 2.11 0.11 4.20
CA ALA A 646 3.15 0.03 5.23
C ALA A 646 2.65 -0.59 6.55
N ASN A 647 1.34 -0.76 6.72
CA ASN A 647 0.72 -1.15 7.99
C ASN A 647 0.21 -2.59 7.95
N HIS A 648 -0.43 -2.96 6.83
CA HIS A 648 -1.12 -4.23 6.66
C HIS A 648 -1.03 -4.73 5.22
N GLY A 649 -1.10 -6.04 5.02
CA GLY A 649 -1.62 -6.62 3.78
C GLY A 649 -3.05 -6.14 3.57
N GLN A 650 -3.42 -5.75 2.34
CA GLN A 650 -4.73 -5.14 2.11
C GLN A 650 -5.38 -5.56 0.79
N LEU A 651 -6.68 -5.77 0.83
CA LEU A 651 -7.56 -5.91 -0.34
C LEU A 651 -8.77 -5.00 -0.17
N PHE A 652 -8.84 -3.96 -0.98
CA PHE A 652 -10.02 -3.12 -1.09
C PHE A 652 -10.87 -3.54 -2.27
N ILE A 653 -12.18 -3.67 -2.08
CA ILE A 653 -13.15 -3.85 -3.16
C ILE A 653 -14.26 -2.82 -2.97
N GLY A 654 -14.41 -1.92 -3.94
CA GLY A 654 -15.24 -0.74 -3.73
C GLY A 654 -15.83 -0.14 -4.98
N SER A 655 -16.46 1.01 -4.77
CA SER A 655 -16.84 1.92 -5.84
C SER A 655 -16.48 3.33 -5.48
N ASP A 656 -16.13 4.11 -6.49
CA ASP A 656 -15.88 5.53 -6.37
C ASP A 656 -17.04 6.30 -7.00
N ARG A 657 -17.51 7.34 -6.31
CA ARG A 657 -18.38 8.35 -6.91
C ARG A 657 -17.56 9.61 -7.11
N ARG A 658 -17.39 9.99 -8.37
CA ARG A 658 -16.65 11.19 -8.76
C ARG A 658 -17.60 12.28 -9.23
N TRP A 659 -17.28 13.50 -8.87
CA TRP A 659 -17.93 14.69 -9.39
C TRP A 659 -16.86 15.66 -9.83
N ALA A 660 -16.99 16.20 -11.03
CA ALA A 660 -16.08 17.20 -11.56
C ALA A 660 -16.92 18.32 -12.15
N SER A 661 -16.66 19.55 -11.72
CA SER A 661 -17.30 20.74 -12.26
C SER A 661 -16.32 21.86 -12.50
N HIS A 662 -16.55 22.62 -13.56
CA HIS A 662 -15.85 23.88 -13.78
C HIS A 662 -16.76 24.88 -14.46
N ALA A 663 -16.47 26.15 -14.23
CA ALA A 663 -17.06 27.27 -14.95
C ALA A 663 -15.94 28.23 -15.34
N GLY A 664 -15.92 28.64 -16.60
CA GLY A 664 -14.90 29.52 -17.14
C GLY A 664 -15.29 30.07 -18.50
N VAL A 665 -14.29 30.55 -19.22
CA VAL A 665 -14.46 31.10 -20.56
C VAL A 665 -13.47 30.41 -21.48
N SER A 666 -13.95 30.06 -22.67
CA SER A 666 -13.11 29.54 -23.74
C SER A 666 -13.34 30.35 -25.01
N ALA A 667 -12.25 30.57 -25.74
CA ALA A 667 -12.26 31.22 -27.04
C ALA A 667 -11.53 30.34 -28.05
N ALA A 668 -12.01 30.33 -29.28
CA ALA A 668 -11.43 29.63 -30.41
C ALA A 668 -11.51 30.53 -31.63
N SER A 669 -10.44 30.58 -32.42
CA SER A 669 -10.43 31.27 -33.70
C SER A 669 -9.85 30.38 -34.77
N GLY A 670 -10.25 30.58 -36.02
CA GLY A 670 -9.66 29.86 -37.13
C GLY A 670 -9.80 30.60 -38.45
N VAL A 671 -8.82 30.39 -39.34
CA VAL A 671 -8.77 30.98 -40.68
C VAL A 671 -8.51 29.88 -41.72
N ASN A 672 -9.22 29.95 -42.84
CA ASN A 672 -9.06 29.03 -43.95
C ASN A 672 -8.01 29.56 -44.92
N LEU A 673 -7.08 28.71 -45.31
CA LEU A 673 -5.98 28.96 -46.25
C LEU A 673 -6.12 27.99 -47.45
N PHE A 674 -5.61 28.38 -48.62
CA PHE A 674 -5.55 27.55 -49.84
C PHE A 674 -6.87 26.84 -50.23
N HIS A 675 -7.78 27.55 -50.91
CA HIS A 675 -9.04 26.99 -51.45
C HIS A 675 -9.91 26.23 -50.42
N LYS A 676 -9.85 26.63 -49.13
CA LYS A 676 -10.59 26.07 -47.99
C LYS A 676 -10.12 24.69 -47.50
N SER A 677 -9.10 24.10 -48.11
CA SER A 677 -8.59 22.78 -47.73
C SER A 677 -7.67 22.81 -46.51
N PHE A 678 -7.04 23.94 -46.21
CA PHE A 678 -6.17 24.14 -45.05
C PHE A 678 -6.80 25.12 -44.06
N GLN A 679 -6.68 24.86 -42.75
CA GLN A 679 -7.22 25.71 -41.70
C GLN A 679 -6.19 25.92 -40.58
N ALA A 680 -5.86 27.16 -40.22
CA ALA A 680 -5.12 27.46 -39.00
C ALA A 680 -6.11 27.80 -37.88
N ILE A 681 -6.00 27.17 -36.72
CA ILE A 681 -6.95 27.26 -35.61
C ILE A 681 -6.17 27.54 -34.32
N GLY A 682 -6.67 28.45 -33.50
CA GLY A 682 -6.21 28.71 -32.14
C GLY A 682 -7.34 28.56 -31.14
N SER A 683 -7.03 28.19 -29.90
CA SER A 683 -7.97 28.27 -28.79
C SER A 683 -7.28 28.71 -27.50
N ALA A 684 -8.02 29.37 -26.62
CA ALA A 684 -7.61 29.71 -25.28
C ALA A 684 -8.74 29.39 -24.30
N GLN A 685 -8.41 28.96 -23.10
CA GLN A 685 -9.35 28.57 -22.07
C GLN A 685 -8.83 29.06 -20.72
N VAL A 686 -9.70 29.69 -19.95
CA VAL A 686 -9.43 30.11 -18.58
C VAL A 686 -10.54 29.58 -17.68
N LEU A 687 -10.15 28.71 -16.75
CA LEU A 687 -11.01 28.07 -15.77
C LEU A 687 -10.63 28.59 -14.37
N PRO A 688 -11.29 29.65 -13.87
CA PRO A 688 -10.96 30.23 -12.56
C PRO A 688 -11.18 29.24 -11.41
N ALA A 689 -12.19 28.37 -11.52
CA ALA A 689 -12.51 27.35 -10.53
C ALA A 689 -12.85 26.02 -11.20
N VAL A 690 -12.07 25.00 -10.87
CA VAL A 690 -12.31 23.59 -11.16
C VAL A 690 -12.43 22.89 -9.82
N PHE A 691 -13.62 22.37 -9.55
CA PHE A 691 -13.90 21.58 -8.36
C PHE A 691 -14.00 20.11 -8.74
N ASP A 692 -13.26 19.29 -8.02
CA ASP A 692 -13.37 17.85 -8.12
C ASP A 692 -13.66 17.26 -6.72
N ALA A 693 -14.65 16.36 -6.63
CA ALA A 693 -14.83 15.48 -5.48
C ALA A 693 -14.80 14.01 -5.85
N SER A 694 -14.36 13.19 -4.90
CA SER A 694 -14.34 11.75 -4.98
C SER A 694 -14.76 11.12 -3.65
N GLN A 695 -15.45 9.98 -3.72
CA GLN A 695 -16.01 9.29 -2.57
C GLN A 695 -15.85 7.76 -2.72
N PRO A 696 -14.62 7.23 -2.52
CA PRO A 696 -14.38 5.80 -2.45
C PRO A 696 -15.14 5.19 -1.27
N LYS A 697 -15.91 4.14 -1.53
CA LYS A 697 -16.62 3.38 -0.49
C LYS A 697 -16.65 1.89 -0.81
N GLY A 698 -16.38 1.05 0.16
CA GLY A 698 -16.31 -0.40 -0.06
C GLY A 698 -15.89 -1.22 1.14
N VAL A 699 -15.61 -2.50 0.87
CA VAL A 699 -15.08 -3.44 1.85
C VAL A 699 -13.55 -3.45 1.77
N MET A 700 -12.90 -3.51 2.92
CA MET A 700 -11.45 -3.61 3.07
C MET A 700 -11.14 -4.88 3.86
N VAL A 701 -10.36 -5.79 3.29
CA VAL A 701 -9.79 -6.93 4.03
C VAL A 701 -8.37 -6.57 4.43
N ARG A 702 -8.01 -6.81 5.69
CA ARG A 702 -6.69 -6.57 6.26
C ARG A 702 -6.07 -7.90 6.71
N ALA A 703 -4.77 -8.02 6.50
CA ALA A 703 -3.93 -9.06 7.10
C ALA A 703 -2.74 -8.40 7.81
N ARG A 704 -2.45 -8.79 9.05
CA ARG A 704 -1.26 -8.32 9.79
C ARG A 704 0.01 -8.74 9.06
N LEU A 705 0.97 -7.81 8.93
CA LEU A 705 2.23 -8.04 8.21
C LEU A 705 3.14 -9.03 8.93
N GLN A 706 3.14 -9.00 10.26
CA GLN A 706 3.79 -9.96 11.15
C GLN A 706 2.70 -10.66 11.97
N PRO A 707 2.21 -11.83 11.53
CA PRO A 707 1.18 -12.57 12.25
C PRO A 707 1.60 -12.97 13.66
N THR A 708 0.62 -13.14 14.53
CA THR A 708 0.83 -13.61 15.90
C THR A 708 1.58 -14.95 15.90
N GLY A 709 2.61 -15.08 16.75
CA GLY A 709 3.42 -16.30 16.85
C GLY A 709 4.47 -16.52 15.74
N THR A 710 4.72 -15.53 14.86
CA THR A 710 5.76 -15.64 13.82
C THR A 710 7.08 -14.99 14.22
N LEU A 711 8.20 -15.55 13.74
CA LEU A 711 9.54 -14.99 13.96
C LEU A 711 9.65 -13.57 13.37
N PRO A 712 10.45 -12.67 13.99
CA PRO A 712 10.67 -11.31 13.49
C PRO A 712 11.09 -11.26 12.01
N ALA A 713 10.75 -10.16 11.35
CA ALA A 713 11.15 -9.93 9.96
C ALA A 713 12.69 -10.05 9.79
N GLY A 714 13.12 -10.93 8.88
CA GLY A 714 14.54 -11.25 8.63
C GLY A 714 14.97 -12.64 9.10
N GLN A 715 14.14 -13.34 9.88
CA GLN A 715 14.38 -14.73 10.32
C GLN A 715 13.45 -15.75 9.64
N GLN A 716 12.67 -15.32 8.64
CA GLN A 716 11.78 -16.22 7.87
C GLN A 716 12.59 -17.03 6.83
N PRO A 717 12.31 -18.33 6.64
CA PRO A 717 12.98 -19.16 5.64
C PRO A 717 12.83 -18.57 4.23
N ALA A 718 13.91 -18.58 3.45
CA ALA A 718 13.90 -18.09 2.08
C ALA A 718 13.03 -18.99 1.18
N GLY A 719 11.97 -18.44 0.57
CA GLY A 719 11.17 -19.13 -0.44
C GLY A 719 9.68 -19.30 -0.09
N GLU A 720 9.28 -19.11 1.16
CA GLU A 720 7.87 -19.08 1.54
C GLU A 720 7.25 -17.69 1.27
N PRO A 721 6.00 -17.60 0.76
CA PRO A 721 5.33 -16.32 0.64
C PRO A 721 5.14 -15.69 2.02
N ASP A 722 5.44 -14.39 2.16
CA ASP A 722 5.25 -13.67 3.43
C ASP A 722 3.92 -14.08 4.09
N PRO A 723 3.88 -14.37 5.41
CA PRO A 723 2.69 -14.91 6.07
C PRO A 723 1.39 -14.13 5.80
N TRP A 724 1.48 -12.80 5.66
CA TRP A 724 0.33 -11.97 5.32
C TRP A 724 -0.22 -12.25 3.91
N ARG A 725 0.63 -12.59 2.93
CA ARG A 725 0.21 -12.94 1.57
C ARG A 725 -0.57 -14.24 1.58
N ALA A 726 -0.10 -15.24 2.33
CA ALA A 726 -0.81 -16.51 2.49
C ALA A 726 -2.22 -16.30 3.05
N LYS A 727 -2.36 -15.48 4.12
CA LYS A 727 -3.66 -15.12 4.69
C LYS A 727 -4.57 -14.40 3.69
N MET A 728 -4.04 -13.40 2.98
CA MET A 728 -4.80 -12.67 1.95
C MET A 728 -5.25 -13.55 0.79
N LEU A 729 -4.40 -14.47 0.33
CA LEU A 729 -4.76 -15.45 -0.69
C LEU A 729 -5.82 -16.43 -0.18
N GLY A 730 -5.72 -16.89 1.06
CA GLY A 730 -6.75 -17.72 1.70
C GLY A 730 -8.13 -17.03 1.74
N VAL A 731 -8.18 -15.73 2.08
CA VAL A 731 -9.46 -14.98 2.03
C VAL A 731 -10.00 -14.89 0.60
N ILE A 732 -9.15 -14.69 -0.40
CA ILE A 732 -9.57 -14.68 -1.81
C ILE A 732 -10.09 -16.05 -2.23
N ASP A 733 -9.46 -17.12 -1.78
CA ASP A 733 -9.82 -18.50 -2.10
C ASP A 733 -11.19 -18.83 -1.51
N GLU A 734 -11.43 -18.54 -0.23
CA GLU A 734 -12.75 -18.72 0.38
C GLU A 734 -13.82 -17.81 -0.26
N ALA A 735 -13.45 -16.58 -0.63
CA ALA A 735 -14.36 -15.66 -1.31
C ALA A 735 -14.73 -16.08 -2.75
N THR A 736 -13.95 -16.97 -3.38
CA THR A 736 -14.10 -17.29 -4.82
C THR A 736 -14.23 -18.77 -5.13
N ALA A 737 -13.93 -19.67 -4.20
CA ALA A 737 -13.99 -21.13 -4.35
C ALA A 737 -14.94 -21.81 -3.36
N SER A 738 -15.84 -21.05 -2.71
CA SER A 738 -16.83 -21.57 -1.76
C SER A 738 -18.09 -22.18 -2.40
N GLY A 739 -18.17 -22.22 -3.74
CA GLY A 739 -19.25 -22.91 -4.45
C GLY A 739 -19.03 -24.42 -4.60
N PRO A 740 -20.05 -25.16 -5.08
CA PRO A 740 -19.92 -26.59 -5.40
C PRO A 740 -18.70 -26.89 -6.28
N ASN A 741 -18.00 -27.98 -6.00
CA ASN A 741 -16.76 -28.40 -6.69
C ASN A 741 -15.64 -27.34 -6.68
N ARG A 742 -15.53 -26.54 -5.61
CA ARG A 742 -14.61 -25.39 -5.50
C ARG A 742 -14.83 -24.32 -6.59
N GLY A 743 -16.07 -24.22 -7.07
CA GLY A 743 -16.51 -23.21 -8.02
C GLY A 743 -16.80 -21.85 -7.37
N LEU A 744 -17.18 -20.88 -8.19
CA LEU A 744 -17.60 -19.55 -7.70
C LEU A 744 -18.85 -19.65 -6.80
N PRO A 745 -18.93 -18.90 -5.69
CA PRO A 745 -20.09 -18.92 -4.80
C PRO A 745 -21.37 -18.48 -5.49
N HIS A 746 -22.50 -19.01 -5.01
CA HIS A 746 -23.83 -18.75 -5.58
C HIS A 746 -24.43 -17.45 -5.04
N ASP A 747 -24.20 -17.15 -3.76
CA ASP A 747 -24.73 -16.00 -3.05
C ASP A 747 -23.69 -15.43 -2.07
N ALA A 748 -23.99 -14.25 -1.52
CA ALA A 748 -23.08 -13.54 -0.63
C ALA A 748 -23.00 -14.17 0.78
N GLY A 749 -24.06 -14.86 1.23
CA GLY A 749 -24.11 -15.52 2.53
C GLY A 749 -23.23 -16.76 2.57
N SER A 750 -23.36 -17.66 1.59
CA SER A 750 -22.51 -18.85 1.50
C SER A 750 -21.01 -18.51 1.41
N MET A 751 -20.67 -17.44 0.67
CA MET A 751 -19.31 -16.90 0.62
C MET A 751 -18.85 -16.37 1.99
N TRP A 752 -19.69 -15.58 2.67
CA TRP A 752 -19.35 -15.03 3.98
C TRP A 752 -19.16 -16.12 5.03
N ASP A 753 -20.03 -17.14 5.03
CA ASP A 753 -19.95 -18.25 5.96
C ASP A 753 -18.71 -19.12 5.73
N ALA A 754 -18.23 -19.24 4.48
CA ALA A 754 -16.95 -19.91 4.20
C ALA A 754 -15.76 -19.12 4.76
N ILE A 755 -15.72 -17.80 4.54
CA ILE A 755 -14.69 -16.92 5.10
C ILE A 755 -14.71 -16.97 6.63
N ALA A 756 -15.90 -16.82 7.23
CA ALA A 756 -16.03 -16.86 8.68
C ALA A 756 -15.63 -18.22 9.24
N HIS A 757 -15.99 -19.31 8.58
CA HIS A 757 -15.59 -20.65 9.01
C HIS A 757 -14.06 -20.83 9.02
N SER A 758 -13.36 -20.32 8.01
CA SER A 758 -11.90 -20.44 7.92
C SER A 758 -11.14 -19.44 8.80
N PHE A 759 -11.69 -18.27 9.09
CA PHE A 759 -10.96 -17.18 9.75
C PHE A 759 -11.52 -16.70 11.09
N TYR A 760 -12.60 -17.29 11.65
CA TYR A 760 -13.16 -16.80 12.92
C TYR A 760 -12.15 -16.80 14.08
N LYS A 761 -11.25 -17.79 14.14
CA LYS A 761 -10.14 -17.92 15.11
C LYS A 761 -8.88 -17.14 14.76
N ASP A 762 -8.79 -16.48 13.59
CA ASP A 762 -7.57 -15.81 13.15
C ASP A 762 -7.57 -14.31 13.49
N PRO A 763 -6.89 -13.86 14.58
CA PRO A 763 -6.88 -12.45 14.98
C PRO A 763 -6.19 -11.54 13.94
N ASP A 764 -5.36 -12.09 13.06
CA ASP A 764 -4.58 -11.30 12.11
C ASP A 764 -5.36 -10.97 10.82
N VAL A 765 -6.57 -11.49 10.65
CA VAL A 765 -7.46 -11.17 9.52
C VAL A 765 -8.66 -10.38 10.00
N SER A 766 -8.92 -9.24 9.35
CA SER A 766 -10.13 -8.44 9.59
C SER A 766 -10.82 -8.03 8.29
N VAL A 767 -12.14 -7.88 8.35
CA VAL A 767 -12.95 -7.34 7.26
C VAL A 767 -13.64 -6.08 7.75
N ASN A 768 -13.36 -4.97 7.08
CA ASN A 768 -13.78 -3.65 7.48
C ASN A 768 -14.63 -3.01 6.41
N TRP A 769 -15.44 -2.03 6.80
CA TRP A 769 -16.05 -1.09 5.88
C TRP A 769 -15.23 0.19 5.80
N LEU A 770 -14.95 0.65 4.58
CA LEU A 770 -14.21 1.88 4.31
C LEU A 770 -15.13 2.93 3.70
N ASP A 771 -15.04 4.14 4.23
CA ASP A 771 -15.60 5.36 3.65
C ASP A 771 -14.48 6.41 3.52
N SER A 772 -14.40 7.04 2.36
CA SER A 772 -13.38 8.04 2.06
C SER A 772 -14.01 9.21 1.32
N LYS A 773 -13.52 10.40 1.60
CA LYS A 773 -13.90 11.63 0.92
C LYS A 773 -12.65 12.38 0.49
N ALA A 774 -12.63 12.78 -0.76
CA ALA A 774 -11.57 13.59 -1.35
C ALA A 774 -12.17 14.79 -2.07
N GLN A 775 -11.55 15.96 -1.92
CA GLN A 775 -11.97 17.20 -2.54
C GLN A 775 -10.77 18.00 -3.02
N SER A 776 -10.89 18.63 -4.17
CA SER A 776 -9.84 19.44 -4.78
C SER A 776 -10.43 20.70 -5.41
N LEU A 777 -9.71 21.81 -5.27
CA LEU A 777 -10.00 23.07 -5.96
C LEU A 777 -8.77 23.53 -6.73
N SER A 778 -8.94 23.80 -8.02
CA SER A 778 -7.87 24.29 -8.88
C SER A 778 -8.30 25.39 -9.84
N THR A 779 -7.32 26.09 -10.40
CA THR A 779 -7.46 27.10 -11.45
C THR A 779 -6.61 26.65 -12.63
N THR A 780 -7.16 26.70 -13.85
CA THR A 780 -6.47 26.23 -15.05
C THR A 780 -6.51 27.27 -16.16
N VAL A 781 -5.38 27.43 -16.87
CA VAL A 781 -5.25 28.27 -18.06
C VAL A 781 -4.62 27.43 -19.16
N ASN A 782 -5.27 27.32 -20.32
CA ASN A 782 -4.76 26.55 -21.46
C ASN A 782 -4.82 27.40 -22.73
N ALA A 783 -3.84 27.21 -23.62
CA ALA A 783 -3.83 27.75 -24.96
C ALA A 783 -3.43 26.64 -25.96
N SER A 784 -4.07 26.60 -27.12
CA SER A 784 -3.74 25.68 -28.21
C SER A 784 -3.71 26.39 -29.55
N THR A 785 -2.94 25.86 -30.49
CA THR A 785 -2.87 26.34 -31.87
C THR A 785 -2.56 25.16 -32.80
N GLY A 786 -3.06 25.14 -34.02
CA GLY A 786 -2.79 24.06 -34.96
C GLY A 786 -3.21 24.37 -36.38
N VAL A 787 -2.72 23.55 -37.32
CA VAL A 787 -3.04 23.61 -38.73
C VAL A 787 -3.70 22.29 -39.13
N ARG A 788 -4.83 22.34 -39.85
CA ARG A 788 -5.63 21.18 -40.23
C ARG A 788 -5.88 21.15 -41.72
N TYR A 789 -5.88 19.95 -42.29
CA TYR A 789 -6.27 19.66 -43.66
C TYR A 789 -7.64 18.98 -43.67
N GLU A 790 -8.56 19.42 -44.54
CA GLU A 790 -9.90 18.85 -44.70
C GLU A 790 -9.94 17.86 -45.88
N HIS A 791 -10.36 16.62 -45.60
CA HIS A 791 -10.56 15.55 -46.59
C HIS A 791 -11.85 14.78 -46.26
N ASP A 792 -12.79 14.69 -47.21
CA ASP A 792 -14.10 14.03 -47.04
C ASP A 792 -14.88 14.45 -45.77
N GLY A 793 -14.82 15.74 -45.43
CA GLY A 793 -15.47 16.30 -44.24
C GLY A 793 -14.75 16.05 -42.92
N TYR A 794 -13.65 15.29 -42.93
CA TYR A 794 -12.76 15.08 -41.79
C TYR A 794 -11.60 16.07 -41.80
N LYS A 795 -11.29 16.66 -40.64
CA LYS A 795 -10.17 17.60 -40.47
C LYS A 795 -9.04 16.94 -39.70
N ILE A 796 -7.86 16.87 -40.30
CA ILE A 796 -6.67 16.20 -39.74
C ILE A 796 -5.48 17.15 -39.86
N GLY A 797 -4.77 17.44 -38.75
CA GLY A 797 -3.48 18.10 -38.84
C GLY A 797 -2.91 18.55 -37.49
N PRO A 798 -1.60 18.86 -37.42
CA PRO A 798 -0.88 19.06 -36.17
C PRO A 798 -1.37 20.30 -35.40
N SER A 799 -1.43 20.17 -34.09
CA SER A 799 -1.73 21.21 -33.12
C SER A 799 -0.81 21.07 -31.91
N LEU A 800 -0.45 22.20 -31.33
CA LEU A 800 0.35 22.37 -30.13
C LEU A 800 -0.53 23.00 -29.05
N GLN A 801 -0.46 22.50 -27.83
CA GLN A 801 -1.15 23.04 -26.67
C GLN A 801 -0.16 23.24 -25.53
N ALA A 802 -0.33 24.32 -24.78
CA ALA A 802 0.39 24.61 -23.55
C ALA A 802 -0.59 25.15 -22.50
N GLY A 803 -0.41 24.77 -21.24
CA GLY A 803 -1.29 25.22 -20.18
C GLY A 803 -0.72 25.04 -18.79
N GLY A 804 -1.28 25.76 -17.83
CA GLY A 804 -0.89 25.74 -16.43
C GLY A 804 -2.10 25.54 -15.52
N THR A 805 -1.95 24.66 -14.53
CA THR A 805 -2.93 24.41 -13.47
C THR A 805 -2.31 24.71 -12.12
N LYS A 806 -3.04 25.45 -11.29
CA LYS A 806 -2.72 25.67 -9.88
C LYS A 806 -3.80 25.03 -9.02
N THR A 807 -3.45 23.99 -8.29
CA THR A 807 -4.30 23.37 -7.28
C THR A 807 -4.09 24.06 -5.95
N TRP A 808 -5.13 24.72 -5.45
CA TRP A 808 -5.10 25.49 -4.21
C TRP A 808 -5.07 24.58 -3.00
N PHE A 809 -5.91 23.55 -3.02
CA PHE A 809 -5.89 22.49 -2.03
C PHE A 809 -6.40 21.19 -2.63
N THR A 810 -5.87 20.09 -2.12
CA THR A 810 -6.49 18.77 -2.15
C THR A 810 -6.57 18.27 -0.72
N ARG A 811 -7.75 17.83 -0.30
CA ARG A 811 -8.01 17.28 1.03
C ARG A 811 -8.58 15.89 0.89
N THR A 812 -8.08 14.96 1.69
CA THR A 812 -8.52 13.58 1.71
C THR A 812 -8.68 13.12 3.14
N HIS A 813 -9.76 12.39 3.41
CA HIS A 813 -10.02 11.77 4.71
C HIS A 813 -10.70 10.44 4.49
N ARG A 814 -10.19 9.42 5.16
CA ARG A 814 -10.64 8.03 5.06
C ARG A 814 -10.74 7.44 6.45
N GLN A 815 -11.84 6.74 6.67
CA GLN A 815 -12.16 6.04 7.89
C GLN A 815 -12.56 4.60 7.60
N GLU A 816 -12.15 3.73 8.50
CA GLU A 816 -12.40 2.29 8.45
C GLU A 816 -13.04 1.83 9.76
N THR A 817 -13.91 0.83 9.68
CA THR A 817 -14.42 0.09 10.84
C THR A 817 -13.50 -1.08 11.20
N GLY A 818 -13.77 -1.78 12.30
CA GLY A 818 -13.09 -3.03 12.65
C GLY A 818 -11.81 -2.91 13.48
N PRO A 819 -11.20 -4.06 13.86
CA PRO A 819 -10.12 -4.12 14.84
C PRO A 819 -8.76 -3.76 14.24
N LEU A 820 -8.44 -4.26 13.05
CA LEU A 820 -7.23 -3.86 12.30
C LEU A 820 -7.64 -2.80 11.29
N LYS A 821 -7.38 -1.53 11.56
CA LYS A 821 -7.82 -0.44 10.67
C LYS A 821 -6.74 0.62 10.52
N ALA A 822 -6.91 1.50 9.54
CA ALA A 822 -6.05 2.66 9.40
C ALA A 822 -6.89 3.89 9.04
N GLU A 823 -6.74 4.95 9.83
CA GLU A 823 -7.25 6.26 9.49
C GLU A 823 -6.23 6.99 8.61
N PHE A 824 -6.73 7.65 7.57
CA PHE A 824 -5.90 8.37 6.61
C PHE A 824 -6.42 9.77 6.43
N ALA A 825 -5.51 10.74 6.50
CA ALA A 825 -5.81 12.13 6.20
C ALA A 825 -4.66 12.78 5.41
N GLY A 826 -5.02 13.60 4.43
CA GLY A 826 -4.06 14.23 3.54
C GLY A 826 -4.42 15.66 3.16
N SER A 827 -3.39 16.49 3.00
CA SER A 827 -3.49 17.86 2.49
C SER A 827 -2.34 18.16 1.52
N SER A 828 -2.63 18.69 0.32
CA SER A 828 -1.60 19.21 -0.62
C SER A 828 -2.03 20.50 -1.30
N SER A 829 -1.05 21.14 -1.94
CA SER A 829 -1.23 22.11 -3.01
C SER A 829 -0.27 21.79 -4.15
N ALA A 830 -0.63 22.12 -5.39
CA ALA A 830 0.16 21.77 -6.57
C ALA A 830 0.16 22.87 -7.63
N ARG A 831 1.19 22.86 -8.47
CA ARG A 831 1.35 23.67 -9.68
C ARG A 831 1.85 22.75 -10.78
N MET A 832 1.19 22.79 -11.91
CA MET A 832 1.51 21.96 -13.07
C MET A 832 1.51 22.83 -14.31
N ALA A 833 2.45 22.59 -15.22
CA ALA A 833 2.43 23.12 -16.57
C ALA A 833 2.61 21.98 -17.55
N GLY A 834 1.71 21.86 -18.52
CA GLY A 834 1.71 20.80 -19.53
C GLY A 834 1.90 21.35 -20.93
N ALA A 835 2.45 20.52 -21.81
CA ALA A 835 2.49 20.76 -23.25
C ALA A 835 2.08 19.48 -24.00
N SER A 836 1.31 19.61 -25.08
CA SER A 836 0.94 18.49 -25.92
C SER A 836 1.02 18.84 -27.41
N ALA A 837 1.24 17.83 -28.23
CA ALA A 837 1.25 17.88 -29.68
C ALA A 837 0.26 16.83 -30.20
N THR A 838 -0.81 17.28 -30.85
CA THR A 838 -1.95 16.45 -31.22
C THR A 838 -2.44 16.76 -32.61
N LEU A 839 -3.10 15.83 -33.29
CA LEU A 839 -3.80 16.08 -34.55
C LEU A 839 -5.15 16.82 -34.34
N VAL A 840 -5.56 17.00 -33.08
CA VAL A 840 -6.84 17.61 -32.66
C VAL A 840 -6.67 18.29 -31.29
N ALA A 841 -7.31 19.43 -30.99
CA ALA A 841 -7.14 20.17 -29.72
C ALA A 841 -7.64 19.39 -28.48
N GLY A 842 -6.87 19.47 -27.38
CA GLY A 842 -7.00 18.65 -26.16
C GLY A 842 -7.79 19.24 -24.99
N LEU A 843 -8.34 18.35 -24.16
CA LEU A 843 -9.11 18.64 -22.94
C LEU A 843 -8.24 19.26 -21.83
N ALA A 844 -8.87 19.98 -20.91
CA ALA A 844 -8.29 20.28 -19.61
C ALA A 844 -8.11 18.99 -18.77
N PRO A 845 -7.03 18.87 -17.97
CA PRO A 845 -6.85 17.75 -17.06
C PRO A 845 -8.03 17.64 -16.06
N GLN A 846 -8.46 16.42 -15.75
CA GLN A 846 -9.38 16.16 -14.64
C GLN A 846 -8.60 16.15 -13.32
N GLY A 847 -9.27 16.45 -12.20
CA GLY A 847 -8.66 16.52 -10.87
C GLY A 847 -7.87 15.29 -10.45
N ASN A 848 -6.86 15.53 -9.61
CA ASN A 848 -6.00 14.50 -9.03
C ASN A 848 -6.67 13.85 -7.82
N PHE A 849 -6.92 12.54 -7.88
CA PHE A 849 -7.41 11.77 -6.73
C PHE A 849 -6.66 10.47 -6.50
N ALA A 850 -5.35 10.53 -6.71
CA ALA A 850 -4.45 9.44 -6.42
C ALA A 850 -4.52 8.85 -5.00
N ASP A 851 -4.88 9.70 -4.03
CA ASP A 851 -4.79 9.43 -2.59
C ASP A 851 -5.94 8.58 -2.03
N GLU A 852 -6.97 8.32 -2.86
CA GLU A 852 -8.24 7.68 -2.50
C GLU A 852 -8.11 6.31 -1.81
N THR A 853 -6.98 5.62 -1.99
CA THR A 853 -6.80 4.22 -1.59
C THR A 853 -5.60 4.00 -0.67
N GLY A 854 -4.96 5.09 -0.24
CA GLY A 854 -3.83 5.04 0.69
C GLY A 854 -2.46 5.00 -0.01
N HIS A 855 -2.36 5.35 -1.29
CA HIS A 855 -1.07 5.58 -1.96
C HIS A 855 -0.44 6.92 -1.55
N VAL A 856 0.86 7.07 -1.82
CA VAL A 856 1.53 8.38 -1.83
C VAL A 856 1.14 9.08 -3.13
N LYS A 857 0.78 10.36 -3.07
CA LYS A 857 0.24 11.19 -4.18
C LYS A 857 0.77 10.80 -5.56
N SER A 858 -0.11 10.26 -6.40
CA SER A 858 0.21 9.93 -7.78
C SER A 858 0.20 11.19 -8.65
N VAL A 859 1.12 11.20 -9.60
CA VAL A 859 1.19 12.23 -10.65
C VAL A 859 -0.03 12.10 -11.57
N VAL A 860 -0.67 13.23 -11.88
CA VAL A 860 -1.78 13.29 -12.84
C VAL A 860 -1.27 12.87 -14.22
N LEU A 861 -1.89 11.84 -14.78
CA LEU A 861 -1.72 11.49 -16.18
C LEU A 861 -2.44 12.55 -17.04
N PRO A 862 -1.79 13.18 -18.02
CA PRO A 862 -2.41 14.19 -18.87
C PRO A 862 -3.51 13.55 -19.72
N ASN A 863 -4.72 14.12 -19.69
CA ASN A 863 -5.77 13.78 -20.66
C ASN A 863 -5.46 14.47 -21.98
N VAL A 864 -5.39 13.71 -23.07
CA VAL A 864 -5.04 14.24 -24.40
C VAL A 864 -6.08 13.76 -25.43
N SER A 865 -6.39 14.62 -26.39
CA SER A 865 -7.41 14.46 -27.44
C SER A 865 -7.05 13.48 -28.56
N ILE A 866 -8.11 12.93 -29.16
CA ILE A 866 -8.32 12.20 -30.44
C ILE A 866 -7.13 11.49 -31.12
N VAL A 867 -6.03 12.15 -31.47
CA VAL A 867 -4.74 11.49 -31.82
C VAL A 867 -3.62 12.43 -31.41
N GLY A 868 -2.72 12.03 -30.53
CA GLY A 868 -1.57 12.88 -30.19
C GLY A 868 -0.83 12.45 -28.95
N PHE A 869 0.26 13.17 -28.68
CA PHE A 869 1.17 12.96 -27.56
C PHE A 869 1.10 14.16 -26.63
N GLY A 870 0.84 13.95 -25.33
CA GLY A 870 0.87 15.01 -24.33
C GLY A 870 1.79 14.67 -23.17
N THR A 871 2.35 15.70 -22.54
CA THR A 871 3.34 15.56 -21.47
C THR A 871 3.28 16.71 -20.46
N THR A 872 3.53 16.44 -19.19
CA THR A 872 3.68 17.47 -18.15
C THR A 872 5.10 18.02 -18.15
N VAL A 873 5.28 19.33 -18.40
CA VAL A 873 6.60 19.97 -18.54
C VAL A 873 7.20 20.41 -17.21
N LEU A 874 6.38 20.98 -16.33
CA LEU A 874 6.76 21.37 -14.98
C LEU A 874 5.71 20.87 -14.00
N GLN A 875 6.14 20.35 -12.86
CA GLN A 875 5.26 19.97 -11.78
C GLN A 875 5.96 20.27 -10.45
N SER A 876 5.24 20.95 -9.57
CA SER A 876 5.64 21.22 -8.20
C SER A 876 4.43 21.02 -7.31
N GLU A 877 4.51 20.07 -6.41
CA GLU A 877 3.47 19.73 -5.47
C GLU A 877 4.15 19.52 -4.13
N THR A 878 3.52 20.03 -3.09
CA THR A 878 3.91 19.81 -1.70
C THR A 878 2.68 19.30 -0.96
N GLY A 879 2.86 18.25 -0.17
CA GLY A 879 1.77 17.68 0.60
C GLY A 879 2.22 17.02 1.90
N SER A 880 1.25 16.79 2.78
CA SER A 880 1.40 15.98 3.96
C SER A 880 0.28 14.94 3.99
N THR A 881 0.65 13.67 4.22
CA THR A 881 -0.26 12.52 4.22
C THR A 881 0.06 11.65 5.43
N TRP A 882 -0.92 11.46 6.30
CA TRP A 882 -0.74 10.83 7.60
C TRP A 882 -1.56 9.54 7.63
N ARG A 883 -0.96 8.50 8.19
CA ARG A 883 -1.58 7.19 8.36
C ARG A 883 -1.44 6.78 9.81
N ILE A 884 -2.57 6.67 10.47
CA ILE A 884 -2.67 6.24 11.86
C ILE A 884 -3.23 4.83 11.83
N ALA A 885 -2.35 3.84 12.04
CA ALA A 885 -2.76 2.45 12.15
C ALA A 885 -3.34 2.23 13.53
N GLU A 886 -4.48 1.56 13.61
CA GLU A 886 -5.07 1.14 14.86
C GLU A 886 -5.25 -0.37 14.85
N GLU A 887 -4.77 -1.00 15.92
CA GLU A 887 -5.06 -2.39 16.25
C GLU A 887 -5.85 -2.39 17.56
N ASP A 888 -7.03 -3.00 17.55
CA ASP A 888 -7.89 -3.10 18.73
C ASP A 888 -8.28 -1.75 19.37
N GLY A 889 -8.33 -0.69 18.56
CA GLY A 889 -8.65 0.67 19.02
C GLY A 889 -7.45 1.45 19.59
N HIS A 890 -6.26 0.85 19.62
CA HIS A 890 -5.01 1.52 19.98
C HIS A 890 -4.19 1.85 18.75
N ILE A 891 -3.63 3.05 18.71
CA ILE A 891 -2.65 3.44 17.71
C ILE A 891 -1.38 2.60 17.90
N ASP A 892 -0.98 1.89 16.84
CA ASP A 892 0.32 1.24 16.77
C ASP A 892 1.35 2.24 16.21
N ALA A 893 2.31 2.62 17.05
CA ALA A 893 3.38 3.55 16.69
C ALA A 893 4.32 3.03 15.60
N SER A 894 4.52 1.71 15.52
CA SER A 894 5.38 1.06 14.53
C SER A 894 4.77 1.07 13.13
N LEU A 895 3.44 1.13 13.05
CA LEU A 895 2.68 1.17 11.80
C LEU A 895 2.12 2.57 11.48
N SER A 896 2.24 3.53 12.41
CA SER A 896 1.73 4.89 12.23
C SER A 896 2.81 5.84 11.75
N TYR A 897 2.54 6.56 10.66
CA TYR A 897 3.54 7.38 10.01
C TYR A 897 2.96 8.59 9.26
N ARG A 898 3.84 9.56 9.04
CA ARG A 898 3.58 10.79 8.28
C ARG A 898 4.54 10.88 7.11
N ASP A 899 3.98 11.01 5.91
CA ASP A 899 4.71 11.32 4.68
C ASP A 899 4.61 12.82 4.39
N THR A 900 5.76 13.48 4.20
CA THR A 900 5.83 14.81 3.58
C THR A 900 6.32 14.64 2.16
N THR A 901 5.48 15.00 1.18
CA THR A 901 5.65 14.63 -0.22
C THR A 901 5.95 15.83 -1.11
N PHE A 902 6.77 15.59 -2.13
CA PHE A 902 7.25 16.58 -3.09
C PHE A 902 7.30 15.98 -4.48
N THR A 903 6.90 16.73 -5.50
CA THR A 903 7.18 16.35 -6.90
C THR A 903 8.36 17.13 -7.49
N SER A 904 8.81 18.19 -6.79
CA SER A 904 9.98 18.97 -7.16
C SER A 904 11.19 18.57 -6.30
N MET A 905 12.25 18.09 -6.94
CA MET A 905 13.50 17.74 -6.25
C MET A 905 14.13 18.96 -5.56
N LYS A 906 13.95 20.17 -6.12
CA LYS A 906 14.43 21.41 -5.49
C LYS A 906 13.73 21.68 -4.16
N GLU A 907 12.41 21.51 -4.12
CA GLU A 907 11.64 21.71 -2.88
C GLU A 907 11.96 20.63 -1.85
N PHE A 908 12.17 19.38 -2.31
CA PHE A 908 12.59 18.28 -1.46
C PHE A 908 13.97 18.53 -0.82
N LYS A 909 14.99 18.90 -1.60
CA LYS A 909 16.33 19.24 -1.07
C LYS A 909 16.26 20.37 -0.05
N ARG A 910 15.55 21.47 -0.39
CA ARG A 910 15.33 22.59 0.54
C ARG A 910 14.68 22.12 1.85
N TYR A 911 13.72 21.23 1.77
CA TYR A 911 13.05 20.68 2.96
C TYR A 911 13.99 19.80 3.79
N VAL A 912 14.75 18.90 3.16
CA VAL A 912 15.73 18.05 3.86
C VAL A 912 16.82 18.90 4.51
N ASP A 913 17.35 19.91 3.82
CA ASP A 913 18.33 20.86 4.35
C ASP A 913 17.77 21.62 5.57
N SER A 914 16.51 22.05 5.51
CA SER A 914 15.84 22.71 6.65
C SER A 914 15.67 21.80 7.87
N ARG A 915 15.77 20.48 7.69
CA ARG A 915 15.68 19.46 8.75
C ARG A 915 17.01 18.76 8.99
N ARG A 916 18.12 19.29 8.46
CA ARG A 916 19.40 18.58 8.43
C ARG A 916 19.90 18.19 9.82
N ALA A 917 19.81 19.10 10.79
CA ALA A 917 20.22 18.83 12.17
C ALA A 917 19.49 17.64 12.80
N SER A 918 18.19 17.50 12.54
CA SER A 918 17.37 16.38 13.04
C SER A 918 17.76 15.06 12.37
N TRP A 919 18.07 15.09 11.07
CA TRP A 919 18.56 13.93 10.35
C TRP A 919 19.96 13.50 10.80
N ASP A 920 20.89 14.44 10.95
CA ASP A 920 22.25 14.15 11.43
C ASP A 920 22.22 13.55 12.86
N ASP A 921 21.38 14.08 13.76
CA ASP A 921 21.16 13.51 15.10
C ASP A 921 20.64 12.06 15.04
N THR A 922 19.69 11.79 14.13
CA THR A 922 19.16 10.43 13.92
C THR A 922 20.24 9.47 13.43
N TYR A 923 21.12 9.92 12.53
CA TYR A 923 22.23 9.13 12.02
C TYR A 923 23.30 8.84 13.09
N ASN A 924 23.58 9.82 13.94
CA ASN A 924 24.56 9.66 15.02
C ASN A 924 24.08 8.69 16.11
N LYS A 925 22.77 8.50 16.24
CA LYS A 925 22.12 7.63 17.24
C LYS A 925 21.75 6.24 16.70
N GLN A 926 22.31 5.81 15.56
CA GLN A 926 22.00 4.49 15.02
C GLN A 926 22.47 3.37 15.96
N PRO A 927 21.71 2.26 16.07
CA PRO A 927 22.09 1.13 16.91
C PRO A 927 23.37 0.46 16.40
N ALA A 928 24.14 -0.14 17.31
CA ALA A 928 25.33 -0.91 16.95
C ALA A 928 24.96 -2.06 16.00
N GLY A 929 25.65 -2.17 14.86
CA GLY A 929 25.36 -3.16 13.82
C GLY A 929 24.36 -2.71 12.75
N ALA A 930 23.82 -1.49 12.82
CA ALA A 930 23.05 -0.92 11.72
C ALA A 930 23.89 -0.89 10.43
N ALA A 931 23.29 -1.26 9.30
CA ALA A 931 23.96 -1.19 8.00
C ALA A 931 24.44 0.25 7.76
N GLN A 932 25.71 0.42 7.36
CA GLN A 932 26.28 1.74 7.12
C GLN A 932 25.54 2.42 5.95
N SER A 933 24.62 3.31 6.30
CA SER A 933 23.81 4.03 5.31
C SER A 933 24.68 4.99 4.49
N GLU A 934 24.35 5.10 3.19
CA GLU A 934 24.93 6.10 2.28
C GLU A 934 24.82 7.51 2.91
N PRO A 935 25.87 8.35 2.83
CA PRO A 935 25.77 9.73 3.33
C PRO A 935 24.57 10.46 2.69
N ILE A 936 23.86 11.28 3.49
CA ILE A 936 22.66 12.00 3.03
C ILE A 936 22.97 12.82 1.77
N ASP A 937 24.15 13.44 1.70
CA ASP A 937 24.55 14.29 0.57
C ASP A 937 24.81 13.50 -0.72
N ASP A 938 25.35 12.29 -0.59
CA ASP A 938 25.55 11.35 -1.71
C ASP A 938 24.18 10.86 -2.20
N TYR A 939 23.29 10.52 -1.27
CA TYR A 939 21.91 10.16 -1.59
C TYR A 939 21.17 11.28 -2.33
N LEU A 940 21.18 12.51 -1.81
CA LEU A 940 20.50 13.66 -2.42
C LEU A 940 21.06 14.01 -3.80
N ALA A 941 22.39 13.91 -3.97
CA ALA A 941 23.03 14.10 -5.28
C ALA A 941 22.58 13.03 -6.27
N ARG A 942 22.58 11.76 -5.85
CA ARG A 942 22.15 10.63 -6.68
C ARG A 942 20.70 10.74 -7.10
N VAL A 943 19.79 10.99 -6.16
CA VAL A 943 18.36 11.11 -6.43
C VAL A 943 18.07 12.27 -7.37
N ASP A 944 18.80 13.39 -7.25
CA ASP A 944 18.67 14.53 -8.18
C ASP A 944 19.09 14.16 -9.59
N GLN A 945 20.17 13.39 -9.73
CA GLN A 945 20.62 12.89 -11.02
C GLN A 945 19.67 11.84 -11.63
N ASP A 946 18.87 11.17 -10.80
CA ASP A 946 17.84 10.20 -11.21
C ASP A 946 16.42 10.78 -11.29
N ALA A 947 16.23 12.04 -10.88
CA ALA A 947 14.98 12.82 -10.96
C ALA A 947 14.67 13.24 -12.41
N LEU A 948 14.60 12.27 -13.31
CA LEU A 948 14.54 12.47 -14.76
C LEU A 948 13.14 12.32 -15.34
N ARG A 949 12.14 11.93 -14.53
CA ARG A 949 10.80 11.60 -15.03
C ARG A 949 9.72 12.41 -14.32
N GLY A 950 8.71 12.81 -15.08
CA GLY A 950 7.57 13.55 -14.53
C GLY A 950 6.65 12.72 -13.66
N ASN A 951 6.80 11.39 -13.60
CA ASN A 951 6.02 10.50 -12.76
C ASN A 951 6.71 10.16 -11.42
N GLN A 952 7.76 10.89 -11.04
CA GLN A 952 8.48 10.68 -9.79
C GLN A 952 7.96 11.56 -8.66
N LEU A 953 8.02 11.03 -7.45
CA LEU A 953 7.69 11.70 -6.21
C LEU A 953 8.83 11.46 -5.21
N PHE A 954 9.16 12.48 -4.44
CA PHE A 954 10.15 12.46 -3.38
C PHE A 954 9.43 12.66 -2.06
N ALA A 955 9.87 11.97 -1.01
CA ALA A 955 9.22 12.10 0.28
C ALA A 955 10.16 11.82 1.44
N GLU A 956 9.81 12.45 2.55
CA GLU A 956 10.28 12.09 3.88
C GLU A 956 9.16 11.32 4.59
N ARG A 957 9.48 10.16 5.15
CA ARG A 957 8.62 9.45 6.08
C ARG A 957 9.20 9.50 7.48
N VAL A 958 8.35 9.92 8.41
CA VAL A 958 8.61 9.88 9.85
C VAL A 958 7.57 8.97 10.52
N TRP A 959 7.96 8.25 11.56
CA TRP A 959 7.08 7.33 12.31
C TRP A 959 6.71 7.91 13.65
N LEU A 960 5.53 7.57 14.16
CA LEU A 960 5.10 8.05 15.46
C LEU A 960 5.97 7.42 16.56
N LYS A 961 6.33 8.22 17.58
CA LYS A 961 7.02 7.70 18.76
C LYS A 961 6.06 6.86 19.61
N PRO A 962 6.52 5.79 20.28
CA PRO A 962 5.65 4.95 21.11
C PRO A 962 5.04 5.74 22.26
N GLU A 963 5.82 6.63 22.87
CA GLU A 963 5.37 7.57 23.92
C GLU A 963 4.26 8.51 23.42
N ALA A 964 4.40 9.06 22.21
CA ALA A 964 3.38 9.93 21.63
C ALA A 964 2.09 9.15 21.31
N ALA A 965 2.22 7.94 20.75
CA ALA A 965 1.07 7.05 20.50
C ALA A 965 0.33 6.69 21.80
N SER A 966 1.08 6.32 22.85
CA SER A 966 0.56 6.05 24.20
C SER A 966 -0.28 7.22 24.73
N LYS A 967 0.26 8.44 24.68
CA LYS A 967 -0.44 9.66 25.10
C LYS A 967 -1.71 9.91 24.29
N ILE A 968 -1.67 9.73 22.97
CA ILE A 968 -2.83 9.92 22.10
C ILE A 968 -3.92 8.86 22.38
N ASN A 969 -3.53 7.60 22.60
CA ASN A 969 -4.46 6.53 22.94
C ASN A 969 -5.19 6.82 24.25
N ILE A 970 -4.45 7.23 25.29
CA ILE A 970 -5.02 7.69 26.57
C ILE A 970 -6.06 8.80 26.34
N LEU A 971 -5.71 9.83 25.57
CA LEU A 971 -6.61 10.95 25.31
C LEU A 971 -7.89 10.54 24.56
N ARG A 972 -7.77 9.64 23.58
CA ARG A 972 -8.90 9.11 22.83
C ARG A 972 -9.84 8.31 23.73
N GLU A 973 -9.29 7.46 24.58
CA GLU A 973 -10.11 6.67 25.51
C GLU A 973 -10.79 7.52 26.57
N LEU A 974 -10.08 8.48 27.15
CA LEU A 974 -10.67 9.40 28.10
C LEU A 974 -11.76 10.26 27.45
N ARG A 975 -11.55 10.73 26.20
CA ARG A 975 -12.56 11.43 25.40
C ARG A 975 -13.81 10.57 25.22
N ASP A 976 -13.65 9.32 24.84
CA ASP A 976 -14.75 8.39 24.59
C ASP A 976 -15.46 7.96 25.89
N ALA A 977 -14.79 8.11 27.04
CA ALA A 977 -15.36 7.88 28.36
C ALA A 977 -16.14 9.08 28.93
N VAL A 978 -16.12 10.26 28.29
CA VAL A 978 -16.87 11.45 28.78
C VAL A 978 -18.36 11.16 28.81
N VAL A 979 -18.87 10.53 27.76
CA VAL A 979 -20.30 10.30 27.54
C VAL A 979 -20.57 8.80 27.50
N PRO A 980 -21.64 8.30 28.17
CA PRO A 980 -22.06 6.92 28.00
C PRO A 980 -22.32 6.59 26.52
N PRO A 981 -22.00 5.37 26.05
CA PRO A 981 -22.36 4.93 24.71
C PRO A 981 -23.86 5.16 24.43
N GLY A 982 -24.19 5.79 23.30
CA GLY A 982 -25.57 6.07 22.89
C GLY A 982 -26.21 7.34 23.48
N ALA A 983 -25.58 7.99 24.47
CA ALA A 983 -26.05 9.27 25.00
C ALA A 983 -25.53 10.45 24.17
N LYS A 984 -26.32 11.54 24.09
CA LYS A 984 -25.88 12.78 23.45
C LYS A 984 -25.06 13.63 24.42
N PRO A 985 -23.92 14.21 24.00
CA PRO A 985 -23.09 15.06 24.85
C PRO A 985 -23.82 16.36 25.24
N GLY A 986 -23.77 16.73 26.52
CA GLY A 986 -24.17 18.05 26.99
C GLY A 986 -23.13 19.13 26.66
N LYS A 987 -23.41 20.41 26.97
CA LYS A 987 -22.47 21.52 26.70
C LYS A 987 -21.12 21.36 27.43
N GLY A 988 -21.14 20.92 28.69
CA GLY A 988 -19.92 20.68 29.48
C GLY A 988 -19.12 19.45 28.99
N ASP A 989 -19.82 18.44 28.46
CA ASP A 989 -19.18 17.27 27.87
C ASP A 989 -18.50 17.62 26.55
N LEU A 990 -19.17 18.41 25.69
CA LEU A 990 -18.59 18.92 24.46
C LEU A 990 -17.32 19.74 24.71
N ALA A 991 -17.28 20.54 25.78
CA ALA A 991 -16.06 21.28 26.14
C ALA A 991 -14.89 20.33 26.46
N GLN A 992 -15.11 19.29 27.28
CA GLN A 992 -14.09 18.28 27.59
C GLN A 992 -13.66 17.47 26.35
N ILE A 993 -14.60 17.12 25.47
CA ILE A 993 -14.30 16.41 24.21
C ILE A 993 -13.43 17.30 23.30
N ASN A 994 -13.78 18.58 23.15
CA ASN A 994 -13.03 19.52 22.32
C ASN A 994 -11.62 19.81 22.86
N GLU A 995 -11.49 19.92 24.19
CA GLU A 995 -10.20 20.07 24.86
C GLU A 995 -9.27 18.89 24.55
N ARG A 996 -9.77 17.66 24.69
CA ARG A 996 -9.00 16.44 24.37
C ARG A 996 -8.66 16.33 22.89
N ASN A 997 -9.58 16.70 21.99
CA ASN A 997 -9.29 16.75 20.57
C ASN A 997 -8.18 17.77 20.26
N ALA A 998 -8.17 18.94 20.91
CA ALA A 998 -7.09 19.91 20.73
C ALA A 998 -5.72 19.40 21.25
N GLN A 999 -5.71 18.67 22.36
CA GLN A 999 -4.49 18.02 22.88
C GLN A 999 -3.97 16.94 21.93
N ILE A 1000 -4.85 16.12 21.38
CA ILE A 1000 -4.50 15.12 20.35
C ILE A 1000 -3.90 15.82 19.12
N ALA A 1001 -4.54 16.87 18.62
CA ALA A 1001 -4.05 17.63 17.47
C ALA A 1001 -2.65 18.22 17.73
N THR A 1002 -2.40 18.74 18.93
CA THR A 1002 -1.12 19.33 19.32
C THR A 1002 -0.01 18.28 19.34
N LEU A 1003 -0.24 17.11 19.97
CA LEU A 1003 0.72 16.01 19.98
C LEU A 1003 1.01 15.50 18.56
N LEU A 1004 -0.02 15.41 17.73
CA LEU A 1004 0.09 14.99 16.34
C LEU A 1004 0.92 15.99 15.51
N GLU A 1005 0.70 17.29 15.67
CA GLU A 1005 1.40 18.36 14.94
C GLU A 1005 2.88 18.51 15.33
N ALA A 1006 3.20 18.27 16.60
CA ALA A 1006 4.54 18.47 17.15
C ALA A 1006 5.58 17.55 16.48
N ASP A 1007 6.67 18.12 15.96
CA ASP A 1007 7.69 17.37 15.22
C ASP A 1007 8.51 16.43 16.12
N ASP A 1008 8.55 16.68 17.43
CA ASP A 1008 9.17 15.83 18.44
C ASP A 1008 8.39 14.54 18.73
N SER A 1009 7.11 14.47 18.38
CA SER A 1009 6.30 13.24 18.44
C SER A 1009 6.68 12.21 17.37
N TRP A 1010 7.58 12.55 16.43
CA TRP A 1010 7.91 11.71 15.28
C TRP A 1010 9.41 11.43 15.17
N ASP A 1011 9.76 10.21 14.76
CA ASP A 1011 11.13 9.77 14.46
C ASP A 1011 11.40 9.80 12.95
N ASN A 1012 12.58 10.28 12.55
CA ASN A 1012 13.00 10.21 11.15
C ASN A 1012 13.30 8.75 10.75
N ARG A 1013 12.79 8.32 9.58
CA ARG A 1013 12.93 6.92 9.13
C ARG A 1013 13.44 6.80 7.72
N PHE A 1014 12.77 7.45 6.78
CA PHE A 1014 13.08 7.28 5.36
C PHE A 1014 13.11 8.61 4.63
N LEU A 1015 14.15 8.80 3.83
CA LEU A 1015 14.06 9.61 2.62
C LEU A 1015 13.90 8.65 1.44
N TYR A 1016 12.94 8.87 0.56
CA TYR A 1016 12.73 7.96 -0.56
C TYR A 1016 12.23 8.68 -1.80
N SER A 1017 12.44 8.04 -2.95
CA SER A 1017 11.83 8.43 -4.22
C SER A 1017 10.97 7.30 -4.75
N LEU A 1018 9.76 7.63 -5.18
CA LEU A 1018 8.84 6.74 -5.88
C LEU A 1018 8.74 7.13 -7.35
N GLU A 1019 8.34 6.18 -8.19
CA GLU A 1019 7.70 6.44 -9.47
C GLU A 1019 6.27 5.91 -9.44
N THR A 1020 5.33 6.66 -9.98
CA THR A 1020 3.97 6.14 -10.24
C THR A 1020 3.93 5.59 -11.66
N ASN A 1021 3.62 4.31 -11.77
CA ASN A 1021 3.47 3.63 -13.04
C ASN A 1021 2.01 3.25 -13.25
N GLY A 1022 1.61 3.07 -14.50
CA GLY A 1022 0.23 2.69 -14.79
C GLY A 1022 -0.20 2.94 -16.21
N ALA A 1023 -1.43 2.55 -16.49
CA ALA A 1023 -2.06 2.75 -17.77
C ALA A 1023 -3.55 3.02 -17.60
N SER A 1024 -4.07 3.97 -18.37
CA SER A 1024 -5.49 4.32 -18.40
C SER A 1024 -6.00 4.24 -19.84
N ARG A 1025 -7.25 3.82 -20.02
CA ARG A 1025 -7.94 3.79 -21.30
C ARG A 1025 -9.30 4.46 -21.17
N THR A 1026 -9.56 5.47 -21.99
CA THR A 1026 -10.84 6.19 -22.04
C THR A 1026 -11.52 5.99 -23.39
N LEU A 1027 -12.77 5.56 -23.39
CA LEU A 1027 -13.57 5.29 -24.59
C LEU A 1027 -14.86 6.10 -24.56
N GLY A 1028 -15.20 6.84 -25.62
CA GLY A 1028 -16.50 7.49 -25.79
C GLY A 1028 -16.45 9.01 -26.00
N PRO A 1029 -17.58 9.63 -26.42
CA PRO A 1029 -17.66 11.06 -26.68
C PRO A 1029 -17.48 11.91 -25.42
N SER A 1030 -16.93 13.11 -25.60
CA SER A 1030 -16.69 14.09 -24.50
C SER A 1030 -17.42 15.42 -24.65
N PHE A 1031 -17.97 15.73 -25.84
CA PHE A 1031 -18.50 17.06 -26.17
C PHE A 1031 -20.02 17.15 -26.14
N LEU A 1032 -20.56 18.24 -25.58
CA LEU A 1032 -21.97 18.53 -25.27
C LEU A 1032 -22.61 17.51 -24.32
N ALA A 1033 -22.58 16.24 -24.69
CA ALA A 1033 -22.85 15.10 -23.83
C ALA A 1033 -21.55 14.29 -23.67
N THR A 1034 -20.99 14.28 -22.46
CA THR A 1034 -19.95 13.32 -22.11
C THR A 1034 -20.61 11.98 -21.83
N LEU A 1035 -20.10 10.92 -22.45
CA LEU A 1035 -20.41 9.53 -22.13
C LEU A 1035 -19.14 8.70 -22.35
N GLN A 1036 -18.39 8.46 -21.29
CA GLN A 1036 -17.08 7.83 -21.37
C GLN A 1036 -16.98 6.61 -20.46
N ARG A 1037 -16.31 5.55 -20.93
CA ARG A 1037 -15.78 4.49 -20.09
C ARG A 1037 -14.31 4.77 -19.81
N VAL A 1038 -13.90 4.65 -18.56
CA VAL A 1038 -12.50 4.78 -18.12
C VAL A 1038 -12.09 3.48 -17.46
N THR A 1039 -11.01 2.87 -17.92
CA THR A 1039 -10.39 1.68 -17.33
C THR A 1039 -8.95 2.01 -16.99
N GLU A 1040 -8.51 1.76 -15.76
CA GLU A 1040 -7.22 2.24 -15.25
C GLU A 1040 -6.55 1.19 -14.37
N VAL A 1041 -5.22 1.08 -14.51
CA VAL A 1041 -4.32 0.41 -13.57
C VAL A 1041 -3.24 1.40 -13.13
N SER A 1042 -2.93 1.41 -11.84
CA SER A 1042 -1.83 2.21 -11.30
C SER A 1042 -1.11 1.50 -10.15
N HIS A 1043 0.20 1.72 -10.06
CA HIS A 1043 1.07 1.15 -9.04
C HIS A 1043 2.23 2.10 -8.71
N PRO A 1044 2.42 2.51 -7.45
CA PRO A 1044 3.61 3.20 -7.01
C PRO A 1044 4.76 2.20 -6.80
N ARG A 1045 5.93 2.52 -7.35
CA ARG A 1045 7.15 1.73 -7.20
C ARG A 1045 8.26 2.54 -6.56
N GLN A 1046 8.94 1.96 -5.58
CA GLN A 1046 10.10 2.56 -4.95
C GLN A 1046 11.32 2.51 -5.88
N LEU A 1047 11.94 3.66 -6.11
CA LEU A 1047 13.16 3.79 -6.93
C LEU A 1047 14.42 3.87 -6.10
N SER A 1048 14.34 4.54 -4.95
CA SER A 1048 15.49 4.69 -4.05
C SER A 1048 15.01 4.96 -2.64
N VAL A 1049 15.85 4.61 -1.67
CA VAL A 1049 15.60 4.84 -0.25
C VAL A 1049 16.90 5.09 0.47
N LEU A 1050 16.83 5.99 1.42
CA LEU A 1050 17.78 6.17 2.48
C LEU A 1050 17.06 5.86 3.79
N ARG A 1051 17.59 4.93 4.58
CA ARG A 1051 16.97 4.41 5.80
C ARG A 1051 17.80 4.79 7.02
N ALA A 1052 17.13 5.24 8.06
CA ALA A 1052 17.66 5.28 9.41
C ALA A 1052 16.99 4.15 10.23
N GLU A 1053 17.79 3.37 10.94
CA GLU A 1053 17.27 2.32 11.82
C GLU A 1053 16.74 2.89 13.14
N ARG A 1054 15.79 2.20 13.76
CA ARG A 1054 15.22 2.65 15.03
C ARG A 1054 16.10 2.00 16.09
N PRO A 1055 16.50 2.69 17.16
CA PRO A 1055 16.89 1.98 18.36
C PRO A 1055 15.71 1.09 18.75
N VAL A 1056 15.88 -0.22 18.66
CA VAL A 1056 14.92 -1.18 19.21
C VAL A 1056 15.19 -1.12 20.71
N THR A 1057 14.29 -0.49 21.47
CA THR A 1057 14.25 -0.75 22.90
C THR A 1057 13.99 -2.25 23.02
N PRO A 1058 14.89 -3.05 23.63
CA PRO A 1058 14.60 -4.46 23.84
C PRO A 1058 13.26 -4.56 24.55
N PRO A 1059 12.44 -5.58 24.24
CA PRO A 1059 11.25 -5.84 25.05
C PRO A 1059 11.70 -5.87 26.51
N GLU A 1060 11.00 -5.15 27.38
CA GLU A 1060 11.18 -5.37 28.81
C GLU A 1060 11.03 -6.88 29.02
N PRO A 1061 11.99 -7.55 29.69
CA PRO A 1061 11.79 -8.94 30.03
C PRO A 1061 10.48 -9.00 30.79
N ASP A 1062 9.55 -9.83 30.32
CA ASP A 1062 8.36 -10.18 31.08
C ASP A 1062 8.83 -10.47 32.50
N ARG A 1063 8.55 -9.54 33.42
CA ARG A 1063 8.72 -9.78 34.84
C ARG A 1063 7.53 -10.65 35.20
N SER A 1064 7.73 -11.94 34.96
CA SER A 1064 7.00 -13.06 35.55
C SER A 1064 6.67 -12.82 37.01
#